data_AF-A0A519VQ66-F1
#
_entry.id   AF-A0A519VQ66-F1
#
_cell.length_a   1.000
_cell.length_b   1.000
_cell.length_c   1.000
_cell.angle_alpha   90.00
_cell.angle_beta   90.00
_cell.angle_gamma   90.00
#
_symmetry.space_group_name_H-M   'P 1'
#
loop_
_entity.id
_entity.type
_entity.pdbx_description
1 polymer ?
#
loop_
_entity_poly.entity_id
_entity_poly.type
_entity_poly.pdbx_seq_one_letter_code
_entity_poly.pdbx_strand_id
1 'polypeptide(L)'
;TWSGTTPYTEWQWRSKELIDYLIAYDLLRGAGETPASLAASQTKIQAFAGNLYRQSTTPLGMYSFYSLVKNNHTLMTAAALGLAAVVLNEASSTDANQQPTSWAGAGLYNIDNVLWRDAQRQSDSTQVAGYAEGPYYFKYALLNCLPFFRALGNFLPDGTQAYTFGATTRRIRNPYFDPKYARLYDWLMAILMPDGRLPALEDSYVDMGVPELALTGQAQYARPMYFSKLSGTNMASAVAQLRDVTVDMRAAWLAAALTPAPQSAPALTVLPGSGNLVFRAGTDSLATYLHVYGRGGLAQANAGGHSQGDASSFILHAQGQLLALDPGYLSYDRRAEVGQATNHNLVLVDGAGPAIGTPGAGSPAMSGIQHAFQTPQLSYGEVTTMYQQATITRKTLFVRGAYFLLADALSAPAAHTYTWQLHGYGLAGAPAAAATGTFTDGLAAHEGTWQKNGVSLLAHVTGTGGAATYSTATNPHETTYNTAENHTTLLVQSPSATQTQFLAALCPYTAQPPQVATTSQATTAALAATSPGFIDVAFAQADTLLRADASGQLPQPVSADGLLNFYSATADGDFAQLFVQAGTTVQAGPTTVLRAARRADISWQRTSASHYDGYASRADTLTISLLKPPTAVTGSAVASYAYDAGRQQLQVVLGAASAFGVQLPAAGQPAGATPLPVVLTGFGGRRVGAAVQLSWHTAAAQHSLGFEVQRQTDGSAEFIPIGWVASAGDSAQPGSYSFQDAAAPATGVYYRLRQLDQGGAATYSPTVAIGAVAQAEARLLPALPQPAHDLLGVRVAGSEAEVTIQLLDGLGRVVRQQRCQQQATLAVGTLAPGIYFLVAHDAAGRPLTGRQKVVVAP
;
A
#
# COMPACT_ATOMS: atom_id res chain seq x y z
N THR A 1 -33.93 -37.86 5.30
CA THR A 1 -34.54 -36.56 5.65
C THR A 1 -33.57 -35.80 6.53
N TRP A 2 -33.26 -34.56 6.17
CA TRP A 2 -32.23 -33.67 6.76
C TRP A 2 -32.71 -32.99 8.07
N SER A 3 -33.31 -33.74 8.99
CA SER A 3 -33.73 -33.17 10.27
C SER A 3 -32.53 -33.13 11.22
N GLY A 4 -31.89 -31.96 11.34
CA GLY A 4 -30.93 -31.70 12.43
C GLY A 4 -29.54 -31.26 12.02
N THR A 5 -29.25 -31.04 10.73
CA THR A 5 -28.03 -30.35 10.29
C THR A 5 -28.35 -28.91 9.90
N THR A 6 -27.53 -27.99 10.39
CA THR A 6 -27.63 -26.56 10.03
C THR A 6 -27.37 -26.41 8.53
N PRO A 7 -28.33 -25.84 7.75
CA PRO A 7 -28.10 -25.55 6.34
C PRO A 7 -26.81 -24.74 6.14
N TYR A 8 -26.14 -24.92 5.01
CA TYR A 8 -24.85 -24.23 4.76
C TYR A 8 -24.95 -22.69 4.94
N THR A 9 -26.09 -22.10 4.59
CA THR A 9 -26.35 -20.66 4.70
C THR A 9 -26.56 -20.17 6.14
N GLU A 10 -26.78 -21.07 7.10
CA GLU A 10 -27.10 -20.74 8.49
C GLU A 10 -25.87 -20.67 9.40
N TRP A 11 -24.72 -21.23 8.98
CA TRP A 11 -23.48 -21.24 9.79
C TRP A 11 -23.02 -19.84 10.19
N GLN A 12 -23.07 -18.90 9.25
CA GLN A 12 -22.68 -17.51 9.47
C GLN A 12 -23.54 -16.83 10.53
N TRP A 13 -24.86 -17.06 10.50
CA TRP A 13 -25.82 -16.46 11.41
C TRP A 13 -25.69 -17.05 12.81
N ARG A 14 -25.53 -18.38 12.92
CA ARG A 14 -25.31 -19.06 14.21
C ARG A 14 -23.96 -18.71 14.85
N SER A 15 -22.93 -18.51 14.04
CA SER A 15 -21.62 -18.06 14.52
C SER A 15 -21.72 -16.66 15.13
N LYS A 16 -22.39 -15.75 14.43
CA LYS A 16 -22.63 -14.37 14.89
C LYS A 16 -23.48 -14.33 16.16
N GLU A 17 -24.58 -15.07 16.18
CA GLU A 17 -25.46 -15.19 17.36
C GLU A 17 -24.71 -15.70 18.59
N LEU A 18 -23.85 -16.71 18.43
CA LEU A 18 -23.02 -17.21 19.52
C LEU A 18 -22.02 -16.15 20.01
N ILE A 19 -21.36 -15.42 19.11
CA ILE A 19 -20.44 -14.32 19.46
C ILE A 19 -21.17 -13.24 20.26
N ASP A 20 -22.37 -12.82 19.81
CA ASP A 20 -23.17 -11.81 20.50
C ASP A 20 -23.51 -12.24 21.94
N TYR A 21 -23.94 -13.50 22.14
CA TYR A 21 -24.21 -14.02 23.49
C TYR A 21 -22.95 -14.14 24.36
N LEU A 22 -21.82 -14.54 23.78
CA LEU A 22 -20.55 -14.64 24.50
C LEU A 22 -20.08 -13.27 25.00
N ILE A 23 -20.17 -12.24 24.14
CA ILE A 23 -19.80 -10.88 24.50
C ILE A 23 -20.75 -10.32 25.54
N ALA A 24 -22.06 -10.52 25.39
CA ALA A 24 -23.03 -10.10 26.40
C ALA A 24 -22.76 -10.76 27.77
N TYR A 25 -22.46 -12.07 27.78
CA TYR A 25 -22.10 -12.79 28.98
C TYR A 25 -20.82 -12.24 29.64
N ASP A 26 -19.75 -12.03 28.86
CA ASP A 26 -18.48 -11.49 29.36
C ASP A 26 -18.63 -10.04 29.89
N LEU A 27 -19.39 -9.20 29.19
CA LEU A 27 -19.68 -7.83 29.64
C LEU A 27 -20.47 -7.80 30.95
N LEU A 28 -21.48 -8.66 31.11
CA LEU A 28 -22.25 -8.75 32.36
C LEU A 28 -21.36 -9.20 33.52
N ARG A 29 -20.48 -10.19 33.31
CA ARG A 29 -19.47 -10.57 34.30
C ARG A 29 -18.56 -9.41 34.67
N GLY A 30 -18.06 -8.68 33.67
CA GLY A 30 -17.21 -7.50 33.85
C GLY A 30 -17.92 -6.36 34.59
N ALA A 31 -19.24 -6.25 34.45
CA ALA A 31 -20.10 -5.31 35.17
C ALA A 31 -20.40 -5.72 36.62
N GLY A 32 -19.93 -6.89 37.07
CA GLY A 32 -20.08 -7.37 38.44
C GLY A 32 -21.31 -8.26 38.69
N GLU A 33 -21.97 -8.76 37.63
CA GLU A 33 -23.03 -9.77 37.79
C GLU A 33 -22.47 -11.04 38.44
N THR A 34 -23.25 -11.62 39.35
CA THR A 34 -22.80 -12.77 40.13
C THR A 34 -22.75 -14.04 39.27
N PRO A 35 -21.84 -14.99 39.56
CA PRO A 35 -21.85 -16.30 38.89
C PRO A 35 -23.21 -17.01 38.98
N ALA A 36 -23.95 -16.83 40.09
CA ALA A 36 -25.27 -17.42 40.29
C ALA A 36 -26.34 -16.84 39.33
N SER A 37 -26.36 -15.51 39.12
CA SER A 37 -27.29 -14.88 38.17
C SER A 37 -26.99 -15.29 36.72
N LEU A 38 -25.73 -15.58 36.41
CA LEU A 38 -25.27 -15.94 35.07
C LEU A 38 -25.23 -17.45 34.76
N ALA A 39 -25.42 -18.32 35.75
CA ALA A 39 -25.26 -19.77 35.60
C ALA A 39 -26.16 -20.38 34.50
N ALA A 40 -27.41 -19.92 34.42
CA ALA A 40 -28.34 -20.38 33.40
C ALA A 40 -27.91 -19.95 31.98
N SER A 41 -27.39 -18.73 31.85
CA SER A 41 -26.85 -18.21 30.59
C SER A 41 -25.58 -18.96 30.19
N GLN A 42 -24.65 -19.16 31.12
CA GLN A 42 -23.42 -19.94 30.89
C GLN A 42 -23.74 -21.34 30.36
N THR A 43 -24.69 -22.03 31.00
CA THR A 43 -25.11 -23.38 30.60
C THR A 43 -25.68 -23.40 29.17
N LYS A 44 -26.54 -22.43 28.84
CA LYS A 44 -27.14 -22.33 27.49
C LYS A 44 -26.10 -22.01 26.42
N ILE A 45 -25.18 -21.09 26.70
CA ILE A 45 -24.14 -20.68 25.76
C ILE A 45 -23.13 -21.82 25.56
N GLN A 46 -22.76 -22.54 26.63
CA GLN A 46 -21.93 -23.75 26.53
C GLN A 46 -22.60 -24.83 25.68
N ALA A 47 -23.89 -25.08 25.88
CA ALA A 47 -24.64 -26.02 25.05
C ALA A 47 -24.71 -25.58 23.58
N PHE A 48 -24.88 -24.27 23.33
CA PHE A 48 -24.85 -23.71 21.97
C PHE A 48 -23.46 -23.92 21.32
N ALA A 49 -22.37 -23.51 21.97
CA ALA A 49 -21.02 -23.73 21.47
C ALA A 49 -20.73 -25.21 21.20
N GLY A 50 -21.17 -26.10 22.09
CA GLY A 50 -21.01 -27.54 21.90
C GLY A 50 -21.83 -28.11 20.74
N ASN A 51 -23.05 -27.61 20.52
CA ASN A 51 -23.85 -27.97 19.36
C ASN A 51 -23.21 -27.44 18.06
N LEU A 52 -22.69 -26.21 18.05
CA LEU A 52 -21.99 -25.65 16.89
C LEU A 52 -20.73 -26.46 16.55
N TYR A 53 -19.93 -26.83 17.55
CA TYR A 53 -18.77 -27.70 17.39
C TYR A 53 -19.18 -29.07 16.85
N ARG A 54 -20.17 -29.73 17.48
CA ARG A 54 -20.65 -31.05 17.05
C ARG A 54 -21.10 -31.00 15.59
N GLN A 55 -21.95 -30.05 15.23
CA GLN A 55 -22.48 -29.94 13.88
C GLN A 55 -21.36 -29.66 12.86
N SER A 56 -20.42 -28.76 13.15
CA SER A 56 -19.36 -28.35 12.21
C SER A 56 -18.29 -29.42 12.01
N THR A 57 -18.22 -30.39 12.92
CA THR A 57 -17.30 -31.52 12.88
C THR A 57 -17.96 -32.83 12.46
N THR A 58 -19.30 -32.90 12.45
CA THR A 58 -20.03 -34.12 12.09
C THR A 58 -19.78 -34.46 10.62
N PRO A 59 -19.27 -35.65 10.32
CA PRO A 59 -19.07 -36.07 8.93
C PRO A 59 -20.39 -36.24 8.18
N LEU A 60 -20.43 -35.74 6.95
CA LEU A 60 -21.43 -36.03 5.93
C LEU A 60 -20.79 -36.97 4.90
N GLY A 61 -20.87 -38.28 5.17
CA GLY A 61 -20.12 -39.29 4.42
C GLY A 61 -18.62 -39.20 4.70
N MET A 62 -17.80 -39.05 3.65
CA MET A 62 -16.34 -38.93 3.77
C MET A 62 -15.82 -37.51 4.03
N TYR A 63 -16.73 -36.54 4.18
CA TYR A 63 -16.39 -35.11 4.28
C TYR A 63 -17.00 -34.47 5.52
N SER A 64 -16.44 -33.36 6.00
CA SER A 64 -17.02 -32.49 7.03
C SER A 64 -17.05 -31.04 6.55
N PHE A 65 -17.74 -30.16 7.26
CA PHE A 65 -17.77 -28.73 6.95
C PHE A 65 -16.34 -28.15 6.82
N TYR A 66 -15.49 -28.37 7.83
CA TYR A 66 -14.11 -27.89 7.79
C TYR A 66 -13.23 -28.58 6.75
N SER A 67 -13.59 -29.76 6.22
CA SER A 67 -12.83 -30.40 5.13
C SER A 67 -13.23 -29.88 3.74
N LEU A 68 -14.45 -29.38 3.55
CA LEU A 68 -14.95 -28.90 2.26
C LEU A 68 -14.88 -27.37 2.11
N VAL A 69 -15.15 -26.64 3.18
CA VAL A 69 -15.35 -25.19 3.12
C VAL A 69 -14.05 -24.48 3.48
N LYS A 70 -13.49 -23.72 2.55
CA LYS A 70 -12.18 -23.03 2.67
C LYS A 70 -12.29 -21.53 2.45
N ASN A 71 -13.28 -20.92 3.07
CA ASN A 71 -13.67 -19.53 2.83
C ASN A 71 -14.08 -18.81 4.13
N ASN A 72 -14.67 -17.62 3.99
CA ASN A 72 -15.17 -16.79 5.09
C ASN A 72 -16.04 -17.57 6.11
N HIS A 73 -16.91 -18.50 5.68
CA HIS A 73 -17.79 -19.25 6.58
C HIS A 73 -17.02 -20.10 7.59
N THR A 74 -15.92 -20.73 7.16
CA THR A 74 -15.03 -21.48 8.05
C THR A 74 -14.37 -20.55 9.05
N LEU A 75 -13.88 -19.38 8.63
CA LEU A 75 -13.26 -18.41 9.52
C LEU A 75 -14.23 -17.91 10.58
N MET A 76 -15.46 -17.58 10.19
CA MET A 76 -16.50 -17.13 11.11
C MET A 76 -16.87 -18.19 12.15
N THR A 77 -17.08 -19.44 11.71
CA THR A 77 -17.47 -20.54 12.59
C THR A 77 -16.34 -20.92 13.55
N ALA A 78 -15.10 -20.95 13.05
CA ALA A 78 -13.91 -21.21 13.86
C ALA A 78 -13.65 -20.08 14.86
N ALA A 79 -13.87 -18.82 14.49
CA ALA A 79 -13.72 -17.68 15.40
C ALA A 79 -14.76 -17.70 16.53
N ALA A 80 -16.02 -18.06 16.25
CA ALA A 80 -17.05 -18.19 17.27
C ALA A 80 -16.71 -19.27 18.31
N LEU A 81 -16.21 -20.44 17.86
CA LEU A 81 -15.73 -21.49 18.77
C LEU A 81 -14.47 -21.06 19.54
N GLY A 82 -13.54 -20.37 18.88
CA GLY A 82 -12.36 -19.81 19.54
C GLY A 82 -12.71 -18.83 20.64
N LEU A 83 -13.65 -17.91 20.38
CA LEU A 83 -14.16 -16.97 21.39
C LEU A 83 -14.86 -17.70 22.53
N ALA A 84 -15.66 -18.73 22.23
CA ALA A 84 -16.31 -19.56 23.26
C ALA A 84 -15.27 -20.19 24.21
N ALA A 85 -14.15 -20.68 23.67
CA ALA A 85 -13.08 -21.25 24.48
C ALA A 85 -12.41 -20.22 25.40
N VAL A 86 -12.29 -18.97 24.98
CA VAL A 86 -11.73 -17.88 25.80
C VAL A 86 -12.71 -17.45 26.88
N VAL A 87 -13.96 -17.17 26.51
CA VAL A 87 -14.98 -16.61 27.41
C VAL A 87 -15.49 -17.63 28.43
N LEU A 88 -15.56 -18.91 28.05
CA LEU A 88 -16.04 -20.01 28.90
C LEU A 88 -14.88 -20.93 29.30
N ASN A 89 -13.66 -20.40 29.46
CA ASN A 89 -12.44 -21.17 29.72
C ASN A 89 -12.51 -22.05 30.99
N GLU A 90 -13.37 -21.68 31.94
CA GLU A 90 -13.62 -22.41 33.19
C GLU A 90 -14.74 -23.45 33.09
N ALA A 91 -15.50 -23.47 31.99
CA ALA A 91 -16.66 -24.34 31.87
C ALA A 91 -16.23 -25.81 31.74
N SER A 92 -16.91 -26.69 32.47
CA SER A 92 -16.66 -28.13 32.47
C SER A 92 -17.92 -28.89 32.05
N SER A 93 -17.78 -29.98 31.29
CA SER A 93 -18.89 -30.86 30.91
C SER A 93 -18.42 -32.30 30.72
N THR A 94 -19.27 -33.29 30.96
CA THR A 94 -18.97 -34.68 30.58
C THR A 94 -19.11 -34.91 29.07
N ASP A 95 -19.81 -34.04 28.34
CA ASP A 95 -19.86 -34.05 26.88
C ASP A 95 -18.58 -33.42 26.32
N ALA A 96 -17.77 -34.23 25.64
CA ALA A 96 -16.51 -33.78 25.01
C ALA A 96 -16.72 -32.66 23.97
N ASN A 97 -17.92 -32.55 23.40
CA ASN A 97 -18.26 -31.45 22.48
C ASN A 97 -18.43 -30.12 23.20
N GLN A 98 -18.68 -30.13 24.52
CA GLN A 98 -18.93 -28.94 25.34
C GLN A 98 -17.69 -28.49 26.14
N GLN A 99 -16.51 -28.87 25.66
CA GLN A 99 -15.23 -28.60 26.31
C GLN A 99 -14.51 -27.42 25.65
N PRO A 100 -14.03 -26.42 26.42
CA PRO A 100 -13.28 -25.28 25.90
C PRO A 100 -12.04 -25.69 25.09
N THR A 101 -11.36 -26.77 25.47
CA THR A 101 -10.18 -27.30 24.76
C THR A 101 -10.52 -27.79 23.35
N SER A 102 -11.66 -28.46 23.17
CA SER A 102 -12.17 -28.88 21.86
C SER A 102 -12.44 -27.68 20.95
N TRP A 103 -13.06 -26.64 21.49
CA TRP A 103 -13.37 -25.42 20.75
C TRP A 103 -12.13 -24.60 20.39
N ALA A 104 -11.18 -24.46 21.31
CA ALA A 104 -9.89 -23.81 21.04
C ALA A 104 -9.12 -24.52 19.92
N GLY A 105 -9.11 -25.86 19.98
CA GLY A 105 -8.54 -26.73 18.95
C GLY A 105 -9.15 -26.48 17.58
N ALA A 106 -10.48 -26.57 17.46
CA ALA A 106 -11.19 -26.31 16.20
C ALA A 106 -11.01 -24.87 15.71
N GLY A 107 -11.09 -23.88 16.60
CA GLY A 107 -11.00 -22.47 16.24
C GLY A 107 -9.66 -22.11 15.63
N LEU A 108 -8.57 -22.27 16.40
CA LEU A 108 -7.24 -21.84 15.95
C LEU A 108 -6.69 -22.72 14.83
N TYR A 109 -6.94 -24.03 14.86
CA TYR A 109 -6.49 -24.93 13.79
C TYR A 109 -7.09 -24.54 12.44
N ASN A 110 -8.40 -24.32 12.37
CA ASN A 110 -9.07 -24.07 11.10
C ASN A 110 -8.83 -22.65 10.57
N ILE A 111 -8.70 -21.64 11.46
CA ILE A 111 -8.25 -20.30 11.06
C ILE A 111 -6.84 -20.37 10.46
N ASP A 112 -5.90 -21.04 11.13
CA ASP A 112 -4.52 -21.19 10.64
C ASP A 112 -4.48 -21.99 9.33
N ASN A 113 -5.35 -23.00 9.18
CA ASN A 113 -5.44 -23.78 7.95
C ASN A 113 -5.94 -22.94 6.78
N VAL A 114 -7.12 -22.34 6.91
CA VAL A 114 -7.81 -21.63 5.82
C VAL A 114 -7.08 -20.36 5.41
N LEU A 115 -6.45 -19.63 6.33
CA LEU A 115 -5.70 -18.45 5.95
C LEU A 115 -4.34 -18.80 5.33
N TRP A 116 -3.63 -19.84 5.82
CA TRP A 116 -2.19 -19.94 5.58
C TRP A 116 -1.68 -21.25 4.96
N ARG A 117 -2.34 -22.38 5.21
CA ARG A 117 -1.75 -23.71 4.90
C ARG A 117 -2.49 -24.48 3.82
N ASP A 118 -3.78 -24.25 3.69
CA ASP A 118 -4.58 -24.99 2.72
C ASP A 118 -4.14 -24.68 1.28
N ALA A 119 -4.37 -25.63 0.37
CA ALA A 119 -4.16 -25.38 -1.05
C ALA A 119 -5.12 -24.31 -1.57
N GLN A 120 -6.35 -24.27 -1.03
CA GLN A 120 -7.39 -23.28 -1.30
C GLN A 120 -7.41 -22.14 -0.27
N ARG A 121 -6.25 -21.82 0.31
CA ARG A 121 -6.15 -20.79 1.35
C ARG A 121 -6.57 -19.41 0.85
N GLN A 122 -7.06 -18.62 1.79
CA GLN A 122 -7.60 -17.28 1.57
C GLN A 122 -6.54 -16.18 1.54
N SER A 123 -5.31 -16.46 1.98
CA SER A 123 -4.21 -15.49 1.97
C SER A 123 -2.84 -16.18 1.98
N ASP A 124 -1.76 -15.41 2.16
CA ASP A 124 -0.38 -15.89 2.18
C ASP A 124 0.36 -15.42 3.44
N SER A 125 1.06 -16.36 4.08
CA SER A 125 1.80 -16.11 5.32
C SER A 125 3.19 -15.50 5.13
N THR A 126 3.63 -15.31 3.90
CA THR A 126 5.00 -14.88 3.57
C THR A 126 5.05 -13.49 2.93
N GLN A 127 3.93 -13.01 2.39
CA GLN A 127 3.84 -11.78 1.62
C GLN A 127 2.46 -11.11 1.77
N VAL A 128 2.36 -9.86 1.32
CA VAL A 128 1.09 -9.12 1.24
C VAL A 128 0.31 -9.63 0.03
N ALA A 129 -0.57 -10.62 0.25
CA ALA A 129 -1.34 -11.29 -0.82
C ALA A 129 -2.84 -10.95 -0.85
N GLY A 130 -3.29 -10.12 0.09
CA GLY A 130 -4.69 -9.78 0.26
C GLY A 130 -5.56 -10.96 0.69
N TYR A 131 -6.85 -10.87 0.39
CA TYR A 131 -7.86 -11.87 0.73
C TYR A 131 -8.56 -12.35 -0.54
N ALA A 132 -8.65 -13.66 -0.74
CA ALA A 132 -9.07 -14.24 -2.03
C ALA A 132 -10.51 -13.86 -2.43
N GLU A 133 -11.43 -13.70 -1.48
CA GLU A 133 -12.83 -13.31 -1.78
C GLU A 133 -13.03 -11.78 -1.88
N GLY A 134 -11.95 -11.00 -1.84
CA GLY A 134 -11.98 -9.55 -1.99
C GLY A 134 -12.24 -8.76 -0.69
N PRO A 135 -12.26 -7.41 -0.78
CA PRO A 135 -12.33 -6.51 0.38
C PRO A 135 -13.57 -6.68 1.26
N TYR A 136 -14.75 -6.89 0.68
CA TYR A 136 -15.96 -7.06 1.47
C TYR A 136 -15.99 -8.38 2.24
N TYR A 137 -15.67 -9.50 1.60
CA TYR A 137 -15.65 -10.79 2.30
C TYR A 137 -14.49 -10.92 3.29
N PHE A 138 -13.40 -10.17 3.09
CA PHE A 138 -12.44 -9.90 4.15
C PHE A 138 -13.12 -9.27 5.36
N LYS A 139 -13.84 -8.14 5.19
CA LYS A 139 -14.60 -7.50 6.28
C LYS A 139 -15.55 -8.50 6.94
N TYR A 140 -16.33 -9.23 6.13
CA TYR A 140 -17.33 -10.18 6.60
C TYR A 140 -16.74 -11.27 7.51
N ALA A 141 -15.60 -11.86 7.12
CA ALA A 141 -14.87 -12.83 7.94
C ALA A 141 -14.28 -12.20 9.21
N LEU A 142 -13.63 -11.04 9.07
CA LEU A 142 -12.87 -10.41 10.15
C LEU A 142 -13.77 -9.76 11.22
N LEU A 143 -15.02 -9.42 10.90
CA LEU A 143 -16.02 -9.03 11.90
C LEU A 143 -16.26 -10.12 12.96
N ASN A 144 -15.92 -11.38 12.68
CA ASN A 144 -16.05 -12.48 13.64
C ASN A 144 -14.68 -12.82 14.26
N CYS A 145 -13.61 -12.71 13.49
CA CYS A 145 -12.26 -13.02 13.95
C CYS A 145 -11.67 -11.96 14.87
N LEU A 146 -11.91 -10.66 14.63
CA LEU A 146 -11.29 -9.57 15.40
C LEU A 146 -11.69 -9.58 16.89
N PRO A 147 -12.98 -9.79 17.26
CA PRO A 147 -13.36 -9.94 18.67
C PRO A 147 -12.63 -11.13 19.32
N PHE A 148 -12.55 -12.26 18.64
CA PHE A 148 -11.81 -13.43 19.13
C PHE A 148 -10.32 -13.13 19.31
N PHE A 149 -9.65 -12.55 18.31
CA PHE A 149 -8.22 -12.25 18.39
C PHE A 149 -7.93 -11.27 19.52
N ARG A 150 -8.74 -10.21 19.66
CA ARG A 150 -8.60 -9.25 20.76
C ARG A 150 -8.81 -9.91 22.12
N ALA A 151 -9.87 -10.71 22.28
CA ALA A 151 -10.11 -11.45 23.52
C ALA A 151 -8.94 -12.39 23.86
N LEU A 152 -8.41 -13.09 22.86
CA LEU A 152 -7.27 -13.99 23.03
C LEU A 152 -5.98 -13.22 23.37
N GLY A 153 -5.77 -12.02 22.84
CA GLY A 153 -4.66 -11.13 23.20
C GLY A 153 -4.74 -10.60 24.64
N ASN A 154 -5.96 -10.43 25.18
CA ASN A 154 -6.17 -10.10 26.59
C ASN A 154 -6.03 -11.33 27.50
N PHE A 155 -6.39 -12.51 27.00
CA PHE A 155 -6.40 -13.77 27.76
C PHE A 155 -5.01 -14.42 27.85
N LEU A 156 -4.25 -14.44 26.75
CA LEU A 156 -2.91 -15.03 26.67
C LEU A 156 -1.89 -14.01 26.18
N PRO A 157 -0.65 -14.03 26.72
CA PRO A 157 0.43 -13.21 26.18
C PRO A 157 0.82 -13.66 24.77
N ASP A 158 1.72 -12.90 24.14
CA ASP A 158 2.38 -13.33 22.91
C ASP A 158 3.14 -14.65 23.14
N GLY A 159 2.99 -15.57 22.20
CA GLY A 159 3.57 -16.90 22.28
C GLY A 159 2.87 -17.91 21.39
N THR A 160 3.46 -19.10 21.31
CA THR A 160 2.99 -20.21 20.49
C THR A 160 2.51 -21.35 21.36
N GLN A 161 1.27 -21.79 21.15
CA GLN A 161 0.65 -22.87 21.89
C GLN A 161 0.28 -24.05 20.98
N ALA A 162 0.12 -25.23 21.57
CA ALA A 162 -0.31 -26.43 20.87
C ALA A 162 -1.84 -26.51 20.84
N TYR A 163 -2.41 -26.64 19.64
CA TYR A 163 -3.84 -26.81 19.44
C TYR A 163 -4.09 -28.08 18.63
N THR A 164 -4.99 -28.92 19.14
CA THR A 164 -5.33 -30.22 18.55
C THR A 164 -6.70 -30.17 17.91
N PHE A 165 -6.81 -30.63 16.67
CA PHE A 165 -8.07 -30.82 15.96
C PHE A 165 -8.06 -32.18 15.24
N GLY A 166 -9.03 -33.02 15.55
CA GLY A 166 -9.00 -34.43 15.17
C GLY A 166 -7.73 -35.11 15.68
N ALA A 167 -7.02 -35.82 14.80
CA ALA A 167 -5.75 -36.49 15.13
C ALA A 167 -4.51 -35.59 14.99
N THR A 168 -4.66 -34.31 14.61
CA THR A 168 -3.54 -33.44 14.28
C THR A 168 -3.35 -32.36 15.33
N THR A 169 -2.10 -32.14 15.75
CA THR A 169 -1.71 -31.03 16.65
C THR A 169 -0.80 -30.06 15.92
N ARG A 170 -1.09 -28.76 16.03
CA ARG A 170 -0.28 -27.67 15.45
C ARG A 170 0.17 -26.69 16.53
N ARG A 171 1.38 -26.17 16.35
CA ARG A 171 1.89 -25.04 17.13
C ARG A 171 1.51 -23.74 16.43
N ILE A 172 0.64 -22.95 17.04
CA ILE A 172 0.05 -21.73 16.47
C ILE A 172 0.34 -20.56 17.40
N ARG A 173 0.90 -19.48 16.86
CA ARG A 173 1.14 -18.24 17.60
C ARG A 173 -0.18 -17.50 17.79
N ASN A 174 -0.33 -16.79 18.91
CA ASN A 174 -1.51 -15.97 19.18
C ASN A 174 -1.75 -14.96 18.02
N PRO A 175 -2.88 -15.07 17.29
CA PRO A 175 -3.22 -14.21 16.15
C PRO A 175 -3.13 -12.71 16.42
N TYR A 176 -3.40 -12.27 17.66
CA TYR A 176 -3.34 -10.86 18.03
C TYR A 176 -1.93 -10.25 17.89
N PHE A 177 -0.89 -11.07 18.06
CA PHE A 177 0.51 -10.66 18.02
C PHE A 177 1.26 -11.19 16.78
N ASP A 178 0.60 -11.98 15.94
CA ASP A 178 1.24 -12.66 14.83
C ASP A 178 1.32 -11.75 13.58
N PRO A 179 2.54 -11.44 13.09
CA PRO A 179 2.73 -10.54 11.95
C PRO A 179 2.12 -11.06 10.63
N LYS A 180 1.73 -12.35 10.54
CA LYS A 180 0.96 -12.85 9.39
C LYS A 180 -0.35 -12.08 9.21
N TYR A 181 -1.02 -11.73 10.30
CA TYR A 181 -2.30 -11.00 10.26
C TYR A 181 -2.09 -9.52 9.92
N ALA A 182 -0.98 -8.92 10.35
CA ALA A 182 -0.59 -7.57 9.96
C ALA A 182 -0.54 -7.41 8.43
N ARG A 183 -0.05 -8.41 7.69
CA ARG A 183 0.00 -8.37 6.21
C ARG A 183 -1.38 -8.28 5.55
N LEU A 184 -2.42 -8.87 6.15
CA LEU A 184 -3.80 -8.70 5.67
C LEU A 184 -4.28 -7.27 5.88
N TYR A 185 -3.96 -6.69 7.03
CA TYR A 185 -4.34 -5.32 7.38
C TYR A 185 -3.58 -4.31 6.51
N ASP A 186 -2.28 -4.53 6.28
CA ASP A 186 -1.44 -3.72 5.40
C ASP A 186 -1.98 -3.70 3.97
N TRP A 187 -2.40 -4.86 3.44
CA TRP A 187 -3.06 -4.94 2.13
C TRP A 187 -4.31 -4.06 2.09
N LEU A 188 -5.21 -4.23 3.06
CA LEU A 188 -6.47 -3.49 3.08
C LEU A 188 -6.22 -1.98 3.17
N MET A 189 -5.32 -1.55 4.06
CA MET A 189 -4.94 -0.13 4.21
C MET A 189 -4.34 0.46 2.94
N ALA A 190 -3.57 -0.31 2.19
CA ALA A 190 -2.97 0.14 0.95
C ALA A 190 -4.03 0.43 -0.12
N ILE A 191 -5.08 -0.40 -0.20
CA ILE A 191 -6.09 -0.31 -1.26
C ILE A 191 -7.27 0.62 -0.94
N LEU A 192 -7.46 1.06 0.30
CA LEU A 192 -8.57 1.97 0.65
C LEU A 192 -8.61 3.20 -0.26
N MET A 193 -9.82 3.60 -0.64
CA MET A 193 -10.03 4.89 -1.29
C MET A 193 -9.68 6.02 -0.32
N PRO A 194 -9.34 7.22 -0.82
CA PRO A 194 -8.91 8.35 0.02
C PRO A 194 -9.91 8.74 1.11
N ASP A 195 -11.20 8.53 0.87
CA ASP A 195 -12.29 8.80 1.82
C ASP A 195 -12.49 7.70 2.88
N GLY A 196 -11.65 6.66 2.89
CA GLY A 196 -11.70 5.54 3.84
C GLY A 196 -12.67 4.43 3.45
N ARG A 197 -13.38 4.54 2.31
CA ARG A 197 -14.20 3.45 1.79
C ARG A 197 -13.36 2.35 1.12
N LEU A 198 -13.91 1.14 1.10
CA LEU A 198 -13.37 0.03 0.34
C LEU A 198 -13.55 0.29 -1.16
N PRO A 199 -12.57 -0.06 -2.01
CA PRO A 199 -12.82 -0.18 -3.43
C PRO A 199 -13.82 -1.33 -3.67
N ALA A 200 -14.84 -1.10 -4.49
CA ALA A 200 -15.87 -2.09 -4.81
C ALA A 200 -15.40 -3.10 -5.87
N LEU A 201 -14.23 -3.70 -5.64
CA LEU A 201 -13.63 -4.74 -6.48
C LEU A 201 -14.05 -6.12 -5.98
N GLU A 202 -14.13 -7.11 -6.87
CA GLU A 202 -14.72 -8.43 -6.56
C GLU A 202 -16.18 -8.33 -6.14
N ASP A 203 -16.72 -9.36 -5.48
CA ASP A 203 -18.00 -9.28 -4.78
C ASP A 203 -17.93 -8.34 -3.55
N SER A 204 -17.66 -7.05 -3.78
CA SER A 204 -17.63 -6.01 -2.77
C SER A 204 -18.65 -4.92 -3.03
N TYR A 205 -19.42 -4.62 -1.99
CA TYR A 205 -20.42 -3.56 -2.00
C TYR A 205 -19.80 -2.17 -2.07
N VAL A 206 -20.48 -1.24 -2.74
CA VAL A 206 -20.21 0.19 -2.61
C VAL A 206 -20.54 0.71 -1.21
N ASP A 207 -20.07 1.91 -0.87
CA ASP A 207 -20.39 2.60 0.39
C ASP A 207 -19.99 1.83 1.67
N MET A 208 -18.97 0.98 1.58
CA MET A 208 -18.43 0.20 2.71
C MET A 208 -17.13 0.75 3.26
N GLY A 209 -16.88 0.58 4.56
CA GLY A 209 -15.59 0.79 5.21
C GLY A 209 -15.32 -0.27 6.29
N VAL A 210 -14.16 -0.17 6.94
CA VAL A 210 -13.65 -1.18 7.91
C VAL A 210 -13.06 -0.52 9.17
N PRO A 211 -13.81 0.34 9.89
CA PRO A 211 -13.34 0.97 11.13
C PRO A 211 -13.00 -0.05 12.22
N GLU A 212 -13.53 -1.27 12.14
CA GLU A 212 -13.38 -2.35 13.10
C GLU A 212 -11.94 -2.85 13.22
N LEU A 213 -11.05 -2.53 12.26
CA LEU A 213 -9.62 -2.80 12.41
C LEU A 213 -8.99 -2.07 13.61
N ALA A 214 -9.66 -1.09 14.22
CA ALA A 214 -9.29 -0.56 15.52
C ALA A 214 -9.20 -1.64 16.62
N LEU A 215 -9.92 -2.76 16.50
CA LEU A 215 -9.86 -3.85 17.47
C LEU A 215 -8.50 -4.55 17.52
N THR A 216 -7.66 -4.38 16.49
CA THR A 216 -6.26 -4.84 16.49
C THR A 216 -5.41 -4.17 17.58
N GLY A 217 -5.86 -3.04 18.14
CA GLY A 217 -5.10 -2.26 19.10
C GLY A 217 -3.98 -1.42 18.47
N GLN A 218 -3.87 -1.40 17.14
CA GLN A 218 -2.79 -0.72 16.43
C GLN A 218 -3.30 0.52 15.70
N ALA A 219 -2.82 1.70 16.12
CA ALA A 219 -3.25 3.00 15.61
C ALA A 219 -3.14 3.16 14.09
N GLN A 220 -2.19 2.46 13.46
CA GLN A 220 -1.98 2.48 12.00
C GLN A 220 -3.10 1.82 11.17
N TYR A 221 -3.91 0.96 11.81
CA TYR A 221 -5.04 0.29 11.17
C TYR A 221 -6.39 0.93 11.51
N ALA A 222 -6.41 1.96 12.36
CA ALA A 222 -7.57 2.79 12.57
C ALA A 222 -7.61 3.89 11.48
N ARG A 223 -8.56 3.79 10.54
CA ARG A 223 -8.73 4.79 9.47
C ARG A 223 -10.05 5.55 9.64
N PRO A 224 -10.02 6.89 9.62
CA PRO A 224 -11.25 7.67 9.56
C PRO A 224 -11.92 7.49 8.20
N MET A 225 -13.24 7.63 8.19
CA MET A 225 -14.03 7.76 6.96
C MET A 225 -14.47 9.21 6.79
N TYR A 226 -14.45 9.69 5.56
CA TYR A 226 -14.76 11.08 5.21
C TYR A 226 -16.02 11.14 4.37
N PHE A 227 -17.07 11.74 4.93
CA PHE A 227 -18.38 11.74 4.28
C PHE A 227 -18.75 13.09 3.64
N SER A 228 -17.89 14.10 3.72
CA SER A 228 -18.20 15.48 3.28
C SER A 228 -18.55 15.63 1.79
N LYS A 229 -18.22 14.63 0.96
CA LYS A 229 -18.53 14.58 -0.47
C LYS A 229 -19.57 13.52 -0.83
N LEU A 230 -20.09 12.78 0.17
CA LEU A 230 -21.28 11.96 0.00
C LEU A 230 -22.53 12.80 0.28
N SER A 231 -23.60 12.51 -0.44
CA SER A 231 -24.88 13.21 -0.29
C SER A 231 -26.04 12.24 -0.50
N GLY A 232 -27.24 12.64 -0.09
CA GLY A 232 -28.47 11.91 -0.36
C GLY A 232 -28.42 10.44 0.03
N THR A 233 -28.76 9.57 -0.92
CA THR A 233 -28.88 8.12 -0.74
C THR A 233 -27.54 7.43 -0.50
N ASN A 234 -26.44 7.89 -1.11
CA ASN A 234 -25.10 7.34 -0.87
C ASN A 234 -24.64 7.55 0.58
N MET A 235 -24.86 8.76 1.11
CA MET A 235 -24.60 9.04 2.53
C MET A 235 -25.47 8.16 3.43
N ALA A 236 -26.77 8.07 3.14
CA ALA A 236 -27.69 7.25 3.93
C ALA A 236 -27.31 5.76 3.91
N SER A 237 -26.88 5.25 2.75
CA SER A 237 -26.36 3.89 2.56
C SER A 237 -25.11 3.66 3.41
N ALA A 238 -24.10 4.53 3.30
CA ALA A 238 -22.86 4.42 4.08
C ALA A 238 -23.11 4.48 5.60
N VAL A 239 -23.98 5.41 6.05
CA VAL A 239 -24.34 5.53 7.46
C VAL A 239 -25.11 4.30 7.95
N ALA A 240 -26.05 3.77 7.15
CA ALA A 240 -26.76 2.55 7.49
C ALA A 240 -25.80 1.36 7.62
N GLN A 241 -24.83 1.21 6.70
CA GLN A 241 -23.81 0.18 6.76
C GLN A 241 -22.96 0.24 8.03
N LEU A 242 -22.65 1.44 8.53
CA LEU A 242 -21.91 1.62 9.78
C LEU A 242 -22.80 1.45 11.02
N ARG A 243 -24.07 1.86 10.94
CA ARG A 243 -25.07 1.71 12.00
C ARG A 243 -25.47 0.24 12.18
N ASP A 244 -25.53 -0.53 11.10
CA ASP A 244 -26.06 -1.90 11.11
C ASP A 244 -24.96 -2.95 11.35
N VAL A 245 -23.72 -2.53 11.59
CA VAL A 245 -22.71 -3.37 12.26
C VAL A 245 -23.28 -3.80 13.62
N THR A 246 -22.79 -4.90 14.19
CA THR A 246 -23.32 -5.39 15.46
C THR A 246 -22.98 -4.47 16.63
N VAL A 247 -23.87 -4.46 17.64
CA VAL A 247 -23.79 -3.56 18.81
C VAL A 247 -22.50 -3.79 19.59
N ASP A 248 -22.09 -5.05 19.73
CA ASP A 248 -20.83 -5.48 20.34
C ASP A 248 -19.61 -4.84 19.67
N MET A 249 -19.61 -4.76 18.34
CA MET A 249 -18.49 -4.25 17.56
C MET A 249 -18.35 -2.74 17.73
N ARG A 250 -19.45 -2.01 17.84
CA ARG A 250 -19.42 -0.58 18.21
C ARG A 250 -18.88 -0.37 19.62
N ALA A 251 -19.32 -1.18 20.57
CA ALA A 251 -18.81 -1.12 21.95
C ALA A 251 -17.30 -1.44 22.00
N ALA A 252 -16.86 -2.48 21.29
CA ALA A 252 -15.46 -2.87 21.18
C ALA A 252 -14.61 -1.79 20.49
N TRP A 253 -15.16 -1.12 19.48
CA TRP A 253 -14.51 0.01 18.81
C TRP A 253 -14.32 1.20 19.77
N LEU A 254 -15.37 1.59 20.50
CA LEU A 254 -15.29 2.63 21.52
C LEU A 254 -14.28 2.27 22.61
N ALA A 255 -14.27 1.01 23.06
CA ALA A 255 -13.33 0.49 24.05
C ALA A 255 -11.90 0.37 23.53
N ALA A 256 -11.67 0.33 22.21
CA ALA A 256 -10.33 0.36 21.64
C ALA A 256 -9.66 1.73 21.87
N ALA A 257 -10.45 2.82 21.91
CA ALA A 257 -10.01 4.17 22.25
C ALA A 257 -8.70 4.60 21.53
N LEU A 258 -8.53 4.17 20.28
CA LEU A 258 -7.32 4.44 19.50
C LEU A 258 -7.43 5.80 18.82
N THR A 259 -6.36 6.59 18.92
CA THR A 259 -6.13 7.72 18.01
C THR A 259 -5.49 7.20 16.72
N PRO A 260 -6.09 7.45 15.54
CA PRO A 260 -5.48 7.07 14.25
C PRO A 260 -4.05 7.61 14.11
N ALA A 261 -3.14 6.77 13.62
CA ALA A 261 -1.79 7.22 13.27
C ALA A 261 -1.81 8.06 11.98
N PRO A 262 -0.83 8.97 11.80
CA PRO A 262 -0.67 9.69 10.53
C PRO A 262 -0.64 8.75 9.33
N GLN A 263 -1.30 9.15 8.26
CA GLN A 263 -1.40 8.33 7.05
C GLN A 263 -0.09 8.41 6.25
N SER A 264 0.45 7.24 5.90
CA SER A 264 1.41 7.12 4.80
C SER A 264 0.64 6.68 3.56
N ALA A 265 0.80 7.43 2.49
CA ALA A 265 0.15 7.14 1.21
C ALA A 265 1.13 7.46 0.08
N PRO A 266 2.02 6.51 -0.28
CA PRO A 266 2.98 6.73 -1.35
C PRO A 266 2.24 6.95 -2.67
N ALA A 267 2.88 7.70 -3.59
CA ALA A 267 2.28 8.02 -4.88
C ALA A 267 2.00 6.77 -5.73
N LEU A 268 2.82 5.72 -5.53
CA LEU A 268 2.64 4.40 -6.11
C LEU A 268 2.74 3.32 -5.03
N THR A 269 1.74 2.44 -4.97
CA THR A 269 1.76 1.21 -4.16
C THR A 269 1.65 0.00 -5.09
N VAL A 270 2.60 -0.94 -4.96
CA VAL A 270 2.72 -2.11 -5.84
C VAL A 270 2.64 -3.39 -5.00
N LEU A 271 1.53 -4.13 -5.11
CA LEU A 271 1.29 -5.35 -4.33
C LEU A 271 1.09 -6.56 -5.26
N PRO A 272 2.17 -7.12 -5.83
CA PRO A 272 2.08 -8.17 -6.86
C PRO A 272 1.44 -9.47 -6.34
N GLY A 273 1.65 -9.82 -5.06
CA GLY A 273 1.05 -11.01 -4.44
C GLY A 273 -0.47 -10.95 -4.29
N SER A 274 -1.06 -9.77 -4.49
CA SER A 274 -2.51 -9.53 -4.44
C SER A 274 -3.07 -8.94 -5.75
N GLY A 275 -2.20 -8.58 -6.69
CA GLY A 275 -2.55 -7.90 -7.94
C GLY A 275 -3.07 -6.48 -7.78
N ASN A 276 -2.71 -5.73 -6.73
CA ASN A 276 -3.18 -4.35 -6.55
C ASN A 276 -2.08 -3.35 -6.97
N LEU A 277 -2.35 -2.52 -7.97
CA LEU A 277 -1.50 -1.41 -8.42
C LEU A 277 -2.24 -0.09 -8.19
N VAL A 278 -1.81 0.68 -7.19
CA VAL A 278 -2.52 1.87 -6.71
C VAL A 278 -1.68 3.12 -6.91
N PHE A 279 -2.26 4.13 -7.55
CA PHE A 279 -1.70 5.45 -7.75
C PHE A 279 -2.43 6.46 -6.86
N ARG A 280 -1.73 7.38 -6.17
CA ARG A 280 -2.37 8.38 -5.31
C ARG A 280 -1.64 9.72 -5.30
N ALA A 281 -2.35 10.84 -5.28
CA ALA A 281 -1.75 12.19 -5.25
C ALA A 281 -1.32 12.66 -3.85
N GLY A 282 -1.82 12.04 -2.79
CA GLY A 282 -1.57 12.47 -1.42
C GLY A 282 -2.32 11.66 -0.38
N THR A 283 -2.31 12.15 0.86
CA THR A 283 -2.94 11.49 2.02
C THR A 283 -4.31 12.06 2.37
N ASP A 284 -4.73 13.15 1.72
CA ASP A 284 -6.01 13.79 2.02
C ASP A 284 -7.21 13.03 1.43
N SER A 285 -8.40 13.27 1.99
CA SER A 285 -9.63 12.57 1.57
C SER A 285 -10.14 12.96 0.19
N LEU A 286 -9.61 14.02 -0.40
CA LEU A 286 -9.93 14.52 -1.73
C LEU A 286 -8.91 14.04 -2.78
N ALA A 287 -7.86 13.31 -2.38
CA ALA A 287 -6.76 12.94 -3.23
C ALA A 287 -7.25 12.19 -4.47
N THR A 288 -6.56 12.44 -5.59
CA THR A 288 -6.70 11.62 -6.79
C THR A 288 -6.13 10.24 -6.51
N TYR A 289 -6.87 9.21 -6.87
CA TYR A 289 -6.59 7.80 -6.65
C TYR A 289 -7.05 7.02 -7.88
N LEU A 290 -6.20 6.15 -8.39
CA LEU A 290 -6.58 5.16 -9.39
C LEU A 290 -6.03 3.81 -8.97
N HIS A 291 -6.87 2.79 -9.07
CA HIS A 291 -6.51 1.43 -8.71
C HIS A 291 -6.72 0.54 -9.92
N VAL A 292 -5.61 0.03 -10.48
CA VAL A 292 -5.64 -1.02 -11.50
C VAL A 292 -5.58 -2.38 -10.80
N TYR A 293 -6.63 -3.18 -10.99
CA TYR A 293 -6.75 -4.46 -10.34
C TYR A 293 -6.31 -5.59 -11.28
N GLY A 294 -5.10 -6.09 -11.02
CA GLY A 294 -4.51 -7.18 -11.76
C GLY A 294 -4.93 -8.58 -11.32
N ARG A 295 -5.51 -8.80 -10.14
CA ARG A 295 -5.86 -10.17 -9.69
C ARG A 295 -4.65 -11.14 -9.80
N GLY A 296 -3.64 -10.89 -8.98
CA GLY A 296 -2.35 -11.59 -9.01
C GLY A 296 -2.08 -12.38 -7.72
N GLY A 297 -1.32 -13.47 -7.82
CA GLY A 297 -0.84 -14.25 -6.67
C GLY A 297 -1.68 -15.48 -6.28
N LEU A 298 -1.16 -16.27 -5.34
CA LEU A 298 -1.71 -17.59 -4.98
C LEU A 298 -3.09 -17.51 -4.32
N ALA A 299 -3.35 -16.47 -3.51
CA ALA A 299 -4.67 -16.27 -2.91
C ALA A 299 -5.72 -16.03 -4.01
N GLN A 300 -5.38 -15.20 -5.01
CA GLN A 300 -6.29 -14.84 -6.10
C GLN A 300 -6.58 -16.00 -7.06
N ALA A 301 -5.68 -16.98 -7.16
CA ALA A 301 -5.94 -18.20 -7.92
C ALA A 301 -7.13 -19.02 -7.37
N ASN A 302 -7.45 -18.89 -6.08
CA ASN A 302 -8.54 -19.61 -5.40
C ASN A 302 -9.78 -18.74 -5.14
N ALA A 303 -9.85 -17.54 -5.75
CA ALA A 303 -10.91 -16.56 -5.57
C ALA A 303 -12.25 -16.92 -6.25
N GLY A 304 -12.33 -18.05 -6.97
CA GLY A 304 -13.41 -18.36 -7.90
C GLY A 304 -14.84 -18.23 -7.35
N GLY A 305 -15.04 -18.43 -6.04
CA GLY A 305 -16.37 -18.29 -5.42
C GLY A 305 -16.93 -16.86 -5.43
N HIS A 306 -16.05 -15.85 -5.39
CA HIS A 306 -16.43 -14.44 -5.23
C HIS A 306 -15.74 -13.52 -6.24
N SER A 307 -15.10 -14.12 -7.26
CA SER A 307 -14.36 -13.36 -8.26
C SER A 307 -15.24 -12.84 -9.39
N GLN A 308 -15.09 -11.56 -9.76
CA GLN A 308 -15.76 -10.98 -10.93
C GLN A 308 -14.90 -11.04 -12.21
N GLY A 309 -15.47 -10.66 -13.36
CA GLY A 309 -14.78 -10.60 -14.65
C GLY A 309 -13.83 -9.39 -14.80
N ASP A 310 -13.14 -9.01 -13.73
CA ASP A 310 -12.53 -7.69 -13.52
C ASP A 310 -11.00 -7.65 -13.65
N ALA A 311 -10.36 -8.74 -14.11
CA ALA A 311 -8.90 -8.77 -14.24
C ALA A 311 -8.41 -7.71 -15.25
N SER A 312 -7.50 -6.84 -14.80
CA SER A 312 -7.01 -5.60 -15.44
C SER A 312 -7.95 -4.38 -15.43
N SER A 313 -9.09 -4.48 -14.75
CA SER A 313 -10.01 -3.35 -14.56
C SER A 313 -9.38 -2.24 -13.73
N PHE A 314 -10.01 -1.06 -13.71
CA PHE A 314 -9.63 0.00 -12.78
C PHE A 314 -10.82 0.78 -12.26
N ILE A 315 -10.61 1.47 -11.14
CA ILE A 315 -11.47 2.53 -10.63
C ILE A 315 -10.70 3.83 -10.47
N LEU A 316 -11.40 4.96 -10.49
CA LEU A 316 -10.80 6.29 -10.31
C LEU A 316 -11.64 7.10 -9.32
N HIS A 317 -10.97 7.60 -8.28
CA HIS A 317 -11.52 8.55 -7.31
C HIS A 317 -10.71 9.84 -7.36
N ALA A 318 -11.35 11.01 -7.38
CA ALA A 318 -10.66 12.29 -7.30
C ALA A 318 -11.58 13.36 -6.72
N GLN A 319 -11.01 14.36 -6.05
CA GLN A 319 -11.76 15.47 -5.45
C GLN A 319 -12.84 15.00 -4.45
N GLY A 320 -12.61 13.84 -3.81
CA GLY A 320 -13.53 13.20 -2.87
C GLY A 320 -14.72 12.50 -3.54
N GLN A 321 -14.66 12.27 -4.85
CA GLN A 321 -15.71 11.65 -5.63
C GLN A 321 -15.18 10.42 -6.35
N LEU A 322 -15.87 9.29 -6.25
CA LEU A 322 -15.66 8.14 -7.14
C LEU A 322 -16.21 8.53 -8.53
N LEU A 323 -15.41 8.36 -9.59
CA LEU A 323 -15.67 8.86 -10.93
C LEU A 323 -15.71 7.74 -11.98
N ALA A 324 -14.69 6.89 -12.04
CA ALA A 324 -14.70 5.67 -12.85
C ALA A 324 -15.11 4.48 -11.98
N LEU A 325 -16.13 3.75 -12.41
CA LEU A 325 -16.84 2.76 -11.60
C LEU A 325 -16.39 1.34 -11.91
N ASP A 326 -16.25 0.55 -10.86
CA ASP A 326 -16.50 -0.90 -10.94
C ASP A 326 -18.00 -1.11 -10.65
N PRO A 327 -18.65 -2.17 -11.14
CA PRO A 327 -20.09 -2.33 -11.03
C PRO A 327 -20.57 -2.73 -9.62
N GLY A 328 -19.64 -3.02 -8.69
CA GLY A 328 -19.96 -3.34 -7.31
C GLY A 328 -20.61 -4.71 -7.14
N TYR A 329 -21.48 -4.85 -6.14
CA TYR A 329 -22.04 -6.16 -5.77
C TYR A 329 -23.49 -6.04 -5.27
N LEU A 330 -24.32 -7.06 -5.46
CA LEU A 330 -25.73 -7.02 -5.07
C LEU A 330 -26.05 -8.08 -4.01
N SER A 331 -25.99 -9.32 -4.43
CA SER A 331 -26.03 -10.47 -3.55
C SER A 331 -25.41 -11.63 -4.30
N TYR A 332 -25.14 -12.72 -3.59
CA TYR A 332 -24.53 -13.89 -4.23
C TYR A 332 -25.38 -14.41 -5.39
N ASP A 333 -26.70 -14.49 -5.21
CA ASP A 333 -27.64 -14.94 -6.25
C ASP A 333 -27.82 -13.94 -7.40
N ARG A 334 -27.49 -12.67 -7.17
CA ARG A 334 -27.62 -11.57 -8.14
C ARG A 334 -26.29 -11.11 -8.73
N ARG A 335 -25.17 -11.72 -8.35
CA ARG A 335 -23.82 -11.27 -8.73
C ARG A 335 -23.60 -11.25 -10.24
N ALA A 336 -24.26 -12.14 -10.97
CA ALA A 336 -24.17 -12.21 -12.42
C ALA A 336 -24.82 -11.00 -13.14
N GLU A 337 -25.67 -10.22 -12.45
CA GLU A 337 -26.24 -8.97 -12.99
C GLU A 337 -25.15 -7.91 -13.19
N VAL A 338 -24.12 -7.89 -12.33
CA VAL A 338 -23.09 -6.84 -12.28
C VAL A 338 -21.68 -7.34 -12.59
N GLY A 339 -21.29 -8.54 -12.17
CA GLY A 339 -19.89 -9.01 -12.23
C GLY A 339 -19.38 -9.55 -13.56
N GLN A 340 -20.05 -9.24 -14.67
CA GLN A 340 -19.60 -9.62 -16.03
C GLN A 340 -18.55 -8.64 -16.53
N ALA A 341 -17.54 -9.10 -17.27
CA ALA A 341 -16.47 -8.26 -17.84
C ALA A 341 -16.97 -7.02 -18.61
N THR A 342 -18.16 -7.09 -19.22
CA THR A 342 -18.80 -5.98 -19.93
C THR A 342 -19.23 -4.82 -19.04
N ASN A 343 -19.14 -4.97 -17.71
CA ASN A 343 -19.49 -3.96 -16.72
C ASN A 343 -18.26 -3.37 -16.00
N HIS A 344 -17.03 -3.74 -16.39
CA HIS A 344 -15.79 -3.29 -15.76
C HIS A 344 -14.94 -2.43 -16.70
N ASN A 345 -14.11 -1.52 -16.17
CA ASN A 345 -13.20 -0.70 -16.98
C ASN A 345 -11.99 -1.47 -17.52
N LEU A 346 -12.18 -2.35 -18.51
CA LEU A 346 -11.15 -3.19 -19.15
C LEU A 346 -11.27 -3.15 -20.68
N VAL A 347 -10.44 -3.92 -21.40
CA VAL A 347 -10.58 -4.05 -22.86
C VAL A 347 -11.28 -5.36 -23.22
N LEU A 348 -12.38 -5.32 -23.94
CA LEU A 348 -13.03 -6.54 -24.45
C LEU A 348 -12.35 -7.02 -25.73
N VAL A 349 -12.31 -8.34 -25.93
CA VAL A 349 -11.84 -9.02 -27.13
C VAL A 349 -13.05 -9.74 -27.74
N ASP A 350 -13.46 -9.31 -28.93
CA ASP A 350 -14.70 -9.74 -29.60
C ASP A 350 -15.94 -9.65 -28.70
N GLY A 351 -16.01 -8.58 -27.89
CA GLY A 351 -17.13 -8.33 -26.98
C GLY A 351 -17.09 -9.14 -25.68
N ALA A 352 -16.03 -9.91 -25.42
CA ALA A 352 -15.87 -10.71 -24.21
C ALA A 352 -14.61 -10.32 -23.41
N GLY A 353 -14.64 -10.55 -22.11
CA GLY A 353 -13.47 -10.43 -21.23
C GLY A 353 -13.34 -11.66 -20.32
N PRO A 354 -12.63 -11.54 -19.19
CA PRO A 354 -12.56 -12.59 -18.19
C PRO A 354 -13.95 -13.05 -17.74
N ALA A 355 -14.12 -14.36 -17.56
CA ALA A 355 -15.37 -14.89 -17.03
C ALA A 355 -15.52 -14.56 -15.54
N ILE A 356 -16.76 -14.46 -15.08
CA ILE A 356 -17.07 -14.48 -13.65
C ILE A 356 -16.60 -15.82 -13.05
N GLY A 357 -16.10 -15.78 -11.82
CA GLY A 357 -15.61 -16.99 -11.14
C GLY A 357 -16.71 -17.98 -10.80
N THR A 358 -16.30 -19.25 -10.71
CA THR A 358 -17.12 -20.36 -10.20
C THR A 358 -16.51 -20.92 -8.91
N PRO A 359 -17.30 -21.16 -7.85
CA PRO A 359 -16.82 -21.80 -6.63
C PRO A 359 -16.10 -23.12 -6.89
N GLY A 360 -14.93 -23.28 -6.26
CA GLY A 360 -14.10 -24.48 -6.42
C GLY A 360 -13.29 -24.56 -7.71
N ALA A 361 -13.49 -23.63 -8.65
CA ALA A 361 -12.62 -23.47 -9.82
C ALA A 361 -11.50 -22.46 -9.54
N GLY A 362 -10.39 -22.61 -10.26
CA GLY A 362 -9.35 -21.59 -10.28
C GLY A 362 -9.83 -20.31 -10.97
N SER A 363 -9.24 -19.18 -10.62
CA SER A 363 -9.53 -17.89 -11.28
C SER A 363 -9.29 -17.98 -12.80
N PRO A 364 -10.24 -17.51 -13.64
CA PRO A 364 -10.20 -17.71 -15.09
C PRO A 364 -9.20 -16.81 -15.84
N ALA A 365 -8.71 -15.72 -15.22
CA ALA A 365 -7.71 -14.84 -15.81
C ALA A 365 -6.85 -14.21 -14.71
N MET A 366 -5.67 -14.79 -14.46
CA MET A 366 -4.67 -14.18 -13.60
C MET A 366 -3.93 -13.10 -14.39
N SER A 367 -3.55 -12.01 -13.74
CA SER A 367 -2.70 -11.01 -14.37
C SER A 367 -1.49 -10.65 -13.50
N GLY A 368 -0.44 -10.18 -14.14
CA GLY A 368 0.84 -9.85 -13.50
C GLY A 368 1.08 -8.35 -13.51
N ILE A 369 1.43 -7.80 -12.34
CA ILE A 369 2.00 -6.46 -12.26
C ILE A 369 3.46 -6.51 -12.69
N GLN A 370 3.85 -5.64 -13.60
CA GLN A 370 5.20 -5.56 -14.17
C GLN A 370 5.67 -4.11 -14.22
N HIS A 371 6.99 -3.93 -14.35
CA HIS A 371 7.65 -2.66 -14.63
C HIS A 371 7.04 -1.44 -13.92
N ALA A 372 7.17 -1.37 -12.59
CA ALA A 372 6.60 -0.29 -11.79
C ALA A 372 7.69 0.59 -11.17
N PHE A 373 7.56 1.90 -11.30
CA PHE A 373 8.46 2.87 -10.67
C PHE A 373 7.75 4.21 -10.47
N GLN A 374 8.32 5.05 -9.61
CA GLN A 374 7.88 6.42 -9.43
C GLN A 374 9.08 7.37 -9.39
N THR A 375 8.86 8.57 -9.91
CA THR A 375 9.67 9.77 -9.73
C THR A 375 8.79 10.84 -9.07
N PRO A 376 9.33 11.99 -8.61
CA PRO A 376 8.52 13.00 -7.93
C PRO A 376 7.30 13.55 -8.68
N GLN A 377 7.25 13.42 -10.01
CA GLN A 377 6.18 13.98 -10.86
C GLN A 377 5.60 12.94 -11.82
N LEU A 378 5.99 11.66 -11.71
CA LEU A 378 5.46 10.58 -12.54
C LEU A 378 5.38 9.30 -11.72
N SER A 379 4.28 8.57 -11.83
CA SER A 379 4.23 7.17 -11.40
C SER A 379 3.84 6.30 -12.57
N TYR A 380 4.45 5.12 -12.67
CA TYR A 380 4.26 4.19 -13.76
C TYR A 380 4.10 2.75 -13.27
N GLY A 381 3.26 1.98 -13.93
CA GLY A 381 3.17 0.53 -13.75
C GLY A 381 2.37 -0.15 -14.84
N GLU A 382 2.62 -1.44 -15.01
CA GLU A 382 2.00 -2.27 -16.05
C GLU A 382 1.21 -3.42 -15.44
N VAL A 383 0.08 -3.76 -16.06
CA VAL A 383 -0.72 -4.94 -15.73
C VAL A 383 -0.93 -5.75 -17.01
N THR A 384 -0.46 -6.99 -17.02
CA THR A 384 -0.56 -7.89 -18.18
C THR A 384 -1.49 -9.04 -17.88
N THR A 385 -2.55 -9.16 -18.69
CA THR A 385 -3.59 -10.20 -18.61
C THR A 385 -3.74 -10.92 -19.96
N MET A 386 -4.38 -12.09 -19.94
CA MET A 386 -4.66 -12.87 -21.14
C MET A 386 -6.06 -13.49 -21.06
N TYR A 387 -6.84 -13.30 -22.12
CA TYR A 387 -8.12 -13.95 -22.35
C TYR A 387 -8.43 -13.90 -23.85
N GLN A 388 -9.28 -14.80 -24.33
CA GLN A 388 -9.64 -14.88 -25.75
C GLN A 388 -8.43 -14.97 -26.68
N GLN A 389 -7.37 -15.66 -26.25
CA GLN A 389 -6.09 -15.78 -26.98
C GLN A 389 -5.37 -14.46 -27.28
N ALA A 390 -5.83 -13.35 -26.68
CA ALA A 390 -5.18 -12.06 -26.75
C ALA A 390 -4.40 -11.79 -25.45
N THR A 391 -3.21 -11.21 -25.60
CA THR A 391 -2.47 -10.59 -24.50
C THR A 391 -2.80 -9.11 -24.46
N ILE A 392 -3.19 -8.60 -23.30
CA ILE A 392 -3.48 -7.19 -23.05
C ILE A 392 -2.49 -6.72 -21.99
N THR A 393 -1.69 -5.71 -22.32
CA THR A 393 -0.79 -5.03 -21.38
C THR A 393 -1.26 -3.60 -21.19
N ARG A 394 -1.85 -3.31 -20.02
CA ARG A 394 -2.28 -1.97 -19.63
C ARG A 394 -1.13 -1.24 -18.95
N LYS A 395 -0.69 -0.15 -19.55
CA LYS A 395 0.38 0.71 -19.04
C LYS A 395 -0.24 1.98 -18.50
N THR A 396 0.04 2.30 -17.24
CA THR A 396 -0.59 3.43 -16.55
C THR A 396 0.46 4.46 -16.16
N LEU A 397 0.33 5.69 -16.65
CA LEU A 397 1.10 6.83 -16.15
C LEU A 397 0.18 7.71 -15.30
N PHE A 398 0.65 8.11 -14.14
CA PHE A 398 0.05 9.17 -13.34
C PHE A 398 0.92 10.41 -13.39
N VAL A 399 0.45 11.43 -14.12
CA VAL A 399 1.25 12.60 -14.47
C VAL A 399 1.00 13.71 -13.45
N ARG A 400 2.05 14.11 -12.73
CA ARG A 400 2.08 15.24 -11.78
C ARG A 400 0.96 15.23 -10.74
N GLY A 401 0.44 14.06 -10.39
CA GLY A 401 -0.68 13.94 -9.45
C GLY A 401 -2.04 14.38 -10.00
N ALA A 402 -2.14 14.71 -11.29
CA ALA A 402 -3.27 15.45 -11.86
C ALA A 402 -4.19 14.59 -12.73
N TYR A 403 -3.64 13.81 -13.66
CA TYR A 403 -4.41 13.01 -14.63
C TYR A 403 -3.66 11.72 -14.99
N PHE A 404 -4.37 10.80 -15.64
CA PHE A 404 -3.82 9.52 -16.03
C PHE A 404 -3.73 9.38 -17.55
N LEU A 405 -2.65 8.75 -18.02
CA LEU A 405 -2.57 8.21 -19.38
C LEU A 405 -2.60 6.68 -19.28
N LEU A 406 -3.53 6.05 -19.99
CA LEU A 406 -3.62 4.60 -20.12
C LEU A 406 -3.25 4.21 -21.54
N ALA A 407 -2.20 3.42 -21.70
CA ALA A 407 -1.85 2.82 -22.99
C ALA A 407 -2.06 1.31 -22.93
N ASP A 408 -3.03 0.81 -23.67
CA ASP A 408 -3.35 -0.61 -23.73
C ASP A 408 -2.72 -1.21 -24.99
N ALA A 409 -1.72 -2.06 -24.81
CA ALA A 409 -1.05 -2.80 -25.88
C ALA A 409 -1.70 -4.18 -26.06
N LEU A 410 -2.23 -4.46 -27.24
CA LEU A 410 -2.95 -5.69 -27.54
C LEU A 410 -2.24 -6.50 -28.62
N SER A 411 -2.14 -7.82 -28.41
CA SER A 411 -1.55 -8.74 -29.39
C SER A 411 -2.18 -10.11 -29.30
N ALA A 412 -2.48 -10.70 -30.46
CA ALA A 412 -3.06 -12.03 -30.60
C ALA A 412 -2.55 -12.72 -31.89
N PRO A 413 -2.59 -14.06 -31.96
CA PRO A 413 -2.21 -14.81 -33.15
C PRO A 413 -3.21 -14.66 -34.31
N ALA A 414 -4.46 -14.30 -34.02
CA ALA A 414 -5.51 -14.04 -34.99
C ALA A 414 -6.04 -12.60 -34.85
N ALA A 415 -6.71 -12.10 -35.90
CA ALA A 415 -7.30 -10.78 -35.86
C ALA A 415 -8.54 -10.78 -34.97
N HIS A 416 -8.62 -9.83 -34.03
CA HIS A 416 -9.75 -9.62 -33.15
C HIS A 416 -10.24 -8.20 -33.24
N THR A 417 -11.48 -7.98 -32.82
CA THR A 417 -12.00 -6.64 -32.56
C THR A 417 -11.83 -6.34 -31.08
N TYR A 418 -11.14 -5.24 -30.76
CA TYR A 418 -10.91 -4.83 -29.37
C TYR A 418 -11.81 -3.66 -29.01
N THR A 419 -12.41 -3.67 -27.82
CA THR A 419 -13.27 -2.58 -27.35
C THR A 419 -12.74 -2.06 -26.02
N TRP A 420 -12.19 -0.85 -26.02
CA TRP A 420 -11.87 -0.13 -24.79
C TRP A 420 -13.15 0.45 -24.21
N GLN A 421 -13.40 0.26 -22.91
CA GLN A 421 -14.62 0.76 -22.27
C GLN A 421 -14.34 1.53 -20.97
N LEU A 422 -15.20 2.52 -20.72
CA LEU A 422 -15.20 3.28 -19.47
C LEU A 422 -16.62 3.49 -18.96
N HIS A 423 -16.78 3.14 -17.70
CA HIS A 423 -17.97 3.22 -16.89
C HIS A 423 -17.81 4.37 -15.89
N GLY A 424 -18.80 5.28 -15.84
CA GLY A 424 -18.81 6.40 -14.92
C GLY A 424 -20.21 6.71 -14.40
N TYR A 425 -20.33 7.65 -13.46
CA TYR A 425 -21.62 8.09 -12.91
C TYR A 425 -22.40 8.97 -13.92
N GLY A 426 -23.11 8.35 -14.84
CA GLY A 426 -24.00 9.04 -15.78
C GLY A 426 -25.27 8.25 -15.98
N LEU A 427 -26.36 8.63 -15.30
CA LEU A 427 -27.61 7.88 -15.31
C LEU A 427 -28.16 7.77 -16.74
N ALA A 428 -28.38 6.55 -17.21
CA ALA A 428 -28.78 6.29 -18.58
C ALA A 428 -30.16 6.90 -18.88
N GLY A 429 -30.24 7.69 -19.96
CA GLY A 429 -31.48 8.34 -20.39
C GLY A 429 -31.97 9.48 -19.49
N ALA A 430 -31.18 9.92 -18.51
CA ALA A 430 -31.58 10.95 -17.57
C ALA A 430 -31.28 12.38 -18.08
N PRO A 431 -32.07 13.39 -17.66
CA PRO A 431 -31.76 14.79 -17.92
C PRO A 431 -30.48 15.23 -17.18
N ALA A 432 -29.90 16.35 -17.60
CA ALA A 432 -28.62 16.91 -17.12
C ALA A 432 -28.55 17.29 -15.61
N ALA A 433 -29.52 16.89 -14.79
CA ALA A 433 -29.57 17.13 -13.34
C ALA A 433 -29.88 15.85 -12.53
N ALA A 434 -29.61 14.67 -13.07
CA ALA A 434 -29.85 13.40 -12.40
C ALA A 434 -29.06 13.29 -11.08
N ALA A 435 -29.74 12.85 -10.02
CA ALA A 435 -29.16 12.76 -8.67
C ALA A 435 -27.96 11.80 -8.58
N THR A 436 -27.87 10.81 -9.47
CA THR A 436 -26.79 9.81 -9.47
C THR A 436 -25.67 10.11 -10.47
N GLY A 437 -25.73 11.24 -11.17
CA GLY A 437 -24.69 11.76 -12.08
C GLY A 437 -25.15 11.85 -13.53
N THR A 438 -24.40 12.57 -14.35
CA THR A 438 -24.74 12.85 -15.76
C THR A 438 -23.64 12.40 -16.71
N PHE A 439 -24.02 12.09 -17.95
CA PHE A 439 -23.10 11.86 -19.05
C PHE A 439 -23.30 12.94 -20.12
N THR A 440 -22.20 13.49 -20.62
CA THR A 440 -22.17 14.39 -21.78
C THR A 440 -21.46 13.68 -22.92
N ASP A 441 -22.17 13.52 -24.02
CA ASP A 441 -21.66 12.95 -25.26
C ASP A 441 -20.65 13.90 -25.91
N GLY A 442 -19.44 13.39 -26.18
CA GLY A 442 -18.39 14.03 -26.97
C GLY A 442 -17.80 13.07 -28.01
N LEU A 443 -18.55 12.05 -28.46
CA LEU A 443 -18.01 10.93 -29.26
C LEU A 443 -17.36 11.41 -30.56
N ALA A 444 -17.92 12.44 -31.20
CA ALA A 444 -17.37 13.04 -32.42
C ALA A 444 -15.98 13.70 -32.21
N ALA A 445 -15.67 14.08 -30.96
CA ALA A 445 -14.38 14.59 -30.53
C ALA A 445 -13.50 13.52 -29.85
N HIS A 446 -13.92 12.25 -29.89
CA HIS A 446 -13.29 11.11 -29.21
C HIS A 446 -13.42 11.13 -27.67
N GLU A 447 -14.47 11.80 -27.18
CA GLU A 447 -14.64 12.10 -25.76
C GLU A 447 -15.91 11.49 -25.15
N GLY A 448 -15.85 11.26 -23.85
CA GLY A 448 -17.01 11.06 -22.98
C GLY A 448 -16.77 11.74 -21.64
N THR A 449 -17.77 12.47 -21.13
CA THR A 449 -17.64 13.17 -19.84
C THR A 449 -18.72 12.73 -18.87
N TRP A 450 -18.33 12.27 -17.69
CA TRP A 450 -19.24 11.98 -16.58
C TRP A 450 -19.11 13.07 -15.51
N GLN A 451 -20.22 13.42 -14.85
CA GLN A 451 -20.21 14.39 -13.76
C GLN A 451 -21.03 13.87 -12.59
N LYS A 452 -20.47 14.01 -11.38
CA LYS A 452 -21.19 13.82 -10.12
C LYS A 452 -20.71 14.79 -9.06
N ASN A 453 -21.63 15.37 -8.29
CA ASN A 453 -21.33 16.24 -7.15
C ASN A 453 -20.35 17.40 -7.46
N GLY A 454 -20.44 17.98 -8.65
CA GLY A 454 -19.57 19.08 -9.08
C GLY A 454 -18.15 18.66 -9.47
N VAL A 455 -17.90 17.37 -9.64
CA VAL A 455 -16.65 16.81 -10.13
C VAL A 455 -16.94 16.07 -11.44
N SER A 456 -16.16 16.38 -12.47
CA SER A 456 -16.26 15.76 -13.77
C SER A 456 -15.05 14.86 -14.06
N LEU A 457 -15.25 13.83 -14.86
CA LEU A 457 -14.22 13.00 -15.47
C LEU A 457 -14.38 13.07 -16.98
N LEU A 458 -13.42 13.69 -17.65
CA LEU A 458 -13.27 13.60 -19.10
C LEU A 458 -12.41 12.37 -19.44
N ALA A 459 -12.88 11.55 -20.36
CA ALA A 459 -12.08 10.56 -21.04
C ALA A 459 -11.93 10.94 -22.51
N HIS A 460 -10.69 11.00 -23.00
CA HIS A 460 -10.37 11.19 -24.41
C HIS A 460 -9.54 9.99 -24.87
N VAL A 461 -10.02 9.25 -25.87
CA VAL A 461 -9.47 7.94 -26.20
C VAL A 461 -9.21 7.85 -27.70
N THR A 462 -8.07 7.31 -28.09
CA THR A 462 -7.78 7.01 -29.49
C THR A 462 -7.06 5.67 -29.61
N GLY A 463 -6.87 5.20 -30.85
CA GLY A 463 -6.11 4.01 -31.16
C GLY A 463 -5.21 4.16 -32.37
N THR A 464 -4.31 3.22 -32.59
CA THR A 464 -3.45 3.18 -33.79
C THR A 464 -4.32 3.09 -35.04
N GLY A 465 -4.14 4.04 -35.96
CA GLY A 465 -4.97 4.18 -37.15
C GLY A 465 -6.37 4.76 -36.89
N GLY A 466 -6.66 5.17 -35.65
CA GLY A 466 -7.99 5.60 -35.21
C GLY A 466 -8.86 4.44 -34.73
N ALA A 467 -9.98 4.78 -34.08
CA ALA A 467 -11.01 3.80 -33.72
C ALA A 467 -11.93 3.54 -34.93
N ALA A 468 -12.46 2.33 -35.05
CA ALA A 468 -13.51 2.00 -36.01
C ALA A 468 -14.84 2.65 -35.62
N THR A 469 -15.17 2.65 -34.32
CA THR A 469 -16.40 3.25 -33.81
C THR A 469 -16.18 3.88 -32.42
N TYR A 470 -16.89 4.98 -32.18
CA TYR A 470 -17.16 5.54 -30.85
C TYR A 470 -18.66 5.41 -30.61
N SER A 471 -19.05 4.79 -29.51
CA SER A 471 -20.46 4.55 -29.19
C SER A 471 -20.68 4.53 -27.68
N THR A 472 -21.94 4.47 -27.28
CA THR A 472 -22.31 4.27 -25.87
C THR A 472 -23.06 2.97 -25.67
N ALA A 473 -22.89 2.36 -24.51
CA ALA A 473 -23.74 1.31 -23.97
C ALA A 473 -24.42 1.74 -22.66
N THR A 474 -25.30 0.90 -22.15
CA THR A 474 -25.95 1.07 -20.85
C THR A 474 -25.65 -0.17 -20.01
N ASN A 475 -25.05 0.02 -18.84
CA ASN A 475 -24.60 -1.08 -17.99
C ASN A 475 -25.03 -0.88 -16.52
N PRO A 476 -25.39 -1.96 -15.82
CA PRO A 476 -25.81 -1.89 -14.43
C PRO A 476 -24.61 -1.71 -13.48
N HIS A 477 -24.77 -0.85 -12.49
CA HIS A 477 -23.80 -0.66 -11.40
C HIS A 477 -24.56 -0.52 -10.09
N GLU A 478 -24.03 -1.09 -9.02
CA GLU A 478 -24.50 -0.81 -7.69
C GLU A 478 -24.29 0.67 -7.34
N THR A 479 -25.37 1.38 -7.03
CA THR A 479 -25.29 2.80 -6.62
C THR A 479 -25.36 2.98 -5.12
N THR A 480 -26.09 2.09 -4.45
CA THR A 480 -26.20 1.99 -2.99
C THR A 480 -26.39 0.53 -2.65
N TYR A 481 -26.25 0.17 -1.37
CA TYR A 481 -26.28 -1.22 -0.93
C TYR A 481 -27.39 -2.06 -1.61
N ASN A 482 -26.96 -3.08 -2.36
CA ASN A 482 -27.80 -4.06 -3.05
C ASN A 482 -28.82 -3.46 -4.04
N THR A 483 -28.56 -2.25 -4.52
CA THR A 483 -29.43 -1.53 -5.46
C THR A 483 -28.62 -1.12 -6.70
N ALA A 484 -29.06 -1.59 -7.86
CA ALA A 484 -28.41 -1.29 -9.14
C ALA A 484 -29.15 -0.18 -9.90
N GLU A 485 -28.38 0.66 -10.58
CA GLU A 485 -28.86 1.59 -11.60
C GLU A 485 -28.05 1.43 -12.88
N ASN A 486 -28.66 1.83 -13.98
CA ASN A 486 -28.07 1.77 -15.31
C ASN A 486 -27.34 3.06 -15.63
N HIS A 487 -26.05 2.97 -15.95
CA HIS A 487 -25.23 4.11 -16.34
C HIS A 487 -24.74 4.01 -17.79
N THR A 488 -24.49 5.15 -18.40
CA THR A 488 -23.87 5.26 -19.72
C THR A 488 -22.40 4.89 -19.67
N THR A 489 -22.01 3.98 -20.57
CA THR A 489 -20.65 3.49 -20.76
C THR A 489 -20.13 3.98 -22.11
N LEU A 490 -18.90 4.49 -22.16
CA LEU A 490 -18.21 4.79 -23.41
C LEU A 490 -17.59 3.51 -23.98
N LEU A 491 -17.80 3.24 -25.26
CA LEU A 491 -17.18 2.15 -26.00
C LEU A 491 -16.37 2.69 -27.19
N VAL A 492 -15.07 2.35 -27.22
CA VAL A 492 -14.15 2.71 -28.29
C VAL A 492 -13.60 1.44 -28.91
N GLN A 493 -14.04 1.15 -30.13
CA GLN A 493 -13.76 -0.12 -30.79
C GLN A 493 -12.66 0.06 -31.84
N SER A 494 -11.66 -0.81 -31.85
CA SER A 494 -10.64 -0.86 -32.90
C SER A 494 -11.21 -1.47 -34.19
N PRO A 495 -10.59 -1.21 -35.35
CA PRO A 495 -10.70 -2.14 -36.48
C PRO A 495 -10.21 -3.54 -36.08
N SER A 496 -10.62 -4.56 -36.83
CA SER A 496 -10.12 -5.93 -36.61
C SER A 496 -8.62 -5.99 -36.89
N ALA A 497 -7.84 -6.45 -35.92
CA ALA A 497 -6.38 -6.48 -36.02
C ALA A 497 -5.77 -7.58 -35.13
N THR A 498 -4.59 -8.07 -35.52
CA THR A 498 -3.79 -8.96 -34.65
C THR A 498 -3.06 -8.17 -33.56
N GLN A 499 -2.77 -6.89 -33.81
CA GLN A 499 -2.13 -5.98 -32.88
C GLN A 499 -2.73 -4.58 -32.99
N THR A 500 -2.93 -3.91 -31.85
CA THR A 500 -3.35 -2.50 -31.80
C THR A 500 -2.87 -1.86 -30.50
N GLN A 501 -2.88 -0.54 -30.43
CA GLN A 501 -2.72 0.20 -29.17
C GLN A 501 -3.90 1.13 -28.99
N PHE A 502 -4.46 1.18 -27.78
CA PHE A 502 -5.26 2.32 -27.34
C PHE A 502 -4.40 3.27 -26.52
N LEU A 503 -4.68 4.56 -26.62
CA LEU A 503 -4.15 5.60 -25.73
C LEU A 503 -5.31 6.46 -25.24
N ALA A 504 -5.49 6.51 -23.92
CA ALA A 504 -6.54 7.25 -23.26
C ALA A 504 -5.98 8.26 -22.26
N ALA A 505 -6.55 9.46 -22.22
CA ALA A 505 -6.35 10.43 -21.14
C ALA A 505 -7.59 10.45 -20.25
N LEU A 506 -7.40 10.25 -18.94
CA LEU A 506 -8.44 10.33 -17.92
C LEU A 506 -8.19 11.55 -17.02
N CYS A 507 -9.05 12.54 -17.15
CA CYS A 507 -8.85 13.87 -16.60
C CYS A 507 -9.97 14.26 -15.64
N PRO A 508 -9.77 14.13 -14.31
CA PRO A 508 -10.70 14.69 -13.33
C PRO A 508 -10.58 16.22 -13.25
N TYR A 509 -11.70 16.94 -13.20
CA TYR A 509 -11.74 18.40 -13.07
C TYR A 509 -13.01 18.91 -12.37
N THR A 510 -12.99 20.15 -11.88
CA THR A 510 -14.12 20.78 -11.17
C THR A 510 -14.63 22.06 -11.81
N ALA A 511 -13.85 22.68 -12.70
CA ALA A 511 -14.18 23.97 -13.29
C ALA A 511 -14.15 23.94 -14.83
N GLN A 512 -12.97 23.73 -15.42
CA GLN A 512 -12.78 23.72 -16.87
C GLN A 512 -12.19 22.38 -17.32
N PRO A 513 -12.74 21.76 -18.38
CA PRO A 513 -12.15 20.55 -18.94
C PRO A 513 -10.80 20.87 -19.58
N PRO A 514 -9.80 19.97 -19.50
CA PRO A 514 -8.59 20.13 -20.28
C PRO A 514 -8.90 20.01 -21.77
N GLN A 515 -8.11 20.67 -22.60
CA GLN A 515 -8.19 20.52 -24.04
C GLN A 515 -7.26 19.39 -24.47
N VAL A 516 -7.82 18.35 -25.08
CA VAL A 516 -7.07 17.19 -25.57
C VAL A 516 -7.31 17.04 -27.07
N ALA A 517 -6.24 16.88 -27.84
CA ALA A 517 -6.27 16.67 -29.27
C ALA A 517 -5.70 15.29 -29.62
N THR A 518 -6.28 14.64 -30.63
CA THR A 518 -5.80 13.36 -31.18
C THR A 518 -5.01 13.59 -32.47
N THR A 519 -3.87 12.92 -32.61
CA THR A 519 -3.09 12.85 -33.87
C THR A 519 -2.61 11.44 -34.17
N SER A 520 -3.56 10.51 -34.32
CA SER A 520 -3.27 9.10 -34.60
C SER A 520 -2.87 8.84 -36.04
N GLN A 521 -1.85 8.01 -36.22
CA GLN A 521 -1.34 7.50 -37.50
C GLN A 521 -1.52 5.98 -37.54
N ALA A 522 -1.30 5.35 -38.70
CA ALA A 522 -1.53 3.91 -38.89
C ALA A 522 -0.91 3.00 -37.81
N THR A 523 0.26 3.36 -37.28
CA THR A 523 1.00 2.57 -36.28
C THR A 523 1.22 3.31 -34.95
N THR A 524 0.59 4.48 -34.77
CA THR A 524 0.78 5.33 -33.58
C THR A 524 -0.54 5.92 -33.12
N ALA A 525 -0.88 5.73 -31.85
CA ALA A 525 -1.95 6.43 -31.15
C ALA A 525 -1.33 7.63 -30.42
N ALA A 526 -1.80 8.85 -30.66
CA ALA A 526 -1.18 10.04 -30.05
C ALA A 526 -2.21 11.03 -29.52
N LEU A 527 -1.92 11.59 -28.35
CA LEU A 527 -2.69 12.61 -27.67
C LEU A 527 -1.80 13.80 -27.31
N ALA A 528 -2.33 15.00 -27.45
CA ALA A 528 -1.72 16.22 -26.93
C ALA A 528 -2.71 16.93 -26.00
N ALA A 529 -2.27 17.33 -24.81
CA ALA A 529 -3.09 18.03 -23.84
C ALA A 529 -2.46 19.38 -23.49
N THR A 530 -3.27 20.44 -23.52
CA THR A 530 -2.85 21.79 -23.15
C THR A 530 -3.54 22.20 -21.85
N SER A 531 -2.74 22.54 -20.85
CA SER A 531 -3.17 23.07 -19.57
C SER A 531 -2.51 24.45 -19.33
N PRO A 532 -3.01 25.28 -18.40
CA PRO A 532 -2.43 26.61 -18.16
C PRO A 532 -0.92 26.62 -17.83
N GLY A 533 -0.34 25.50 -17.39
CA GLY A 533 1.09 25.39 -17.05
C GLY A 533 1.94 24.55 -18.01
N PHE A 534 1.33 23.63 -18.76
CA PHE A 534 2.06 22.61 -19.53
C PHE A 534 1.39 22.29 -20.87
N ILE A 535 2.23 21.97 -21.84
CA ILE A 535 1.88 21.32 -23.10
C ILE A 535 2.42 19.90 -23.03
N ASP A 536 1.52 18.94 -22.91
CA ASP A 536 1.87 17.52 -22.80
C ASP A 536 1.55 16.81 -24.09
N VAL A 537 2.45 15.93 -24.53
CA VAL A 537 2.26 15.06 -25.69
C VAL A 537 2.59 13.64 -25.27
N ALA A 538 1.72 12.70 -25.65
CA ALA A 538 1.93 11.28 -25.45
C ALA A 538 1.64 10.53 -26.75
N PHE A 539 2.44 9.50 -27.05
CA PHE A 539 2.15 8.61 -28.15
C PHE A 539 2.60 7.17 -27.87
N ALA A 540 1.69 6.24 -28.13
CA ALA A 540 1.90 4.80 -28.05
C ALA A 540 2.03 4.22 -29.45
N GLN A 541 2.99 3.31 -29.64
CA GLN A 541 3.30 2.73 -30.95
C GLN A 541 3.52 1.23 -30.85
N ALA A 542 3.17 0.52 -31.93
CA ALA A 542 3.28 -0.94 -32.01
C ALA A 542 4.72 -1.44 -32.25
N ASP A 543 5.60 -0.54 -32.68
CA ASP A 543 7.01 -0.82 -32.98
C ASP A 543 7.93 0.12 -32.22
N THR A 544 9.22 -0.02 -32.44
CA THR A 544 10.24 0.82 -31.81
C THR A 544 10.99 1.71 -32.80
N LEU A 545 10.28 2.11 -33.86
CA LEU A 545 10.80 3.06 -34.84
C LEU A 545 10.75 4.48 -34.26
N LEU A 546 11.68 5.33 -34.68
CA LEU A 546 11.68 6.74 -34.31
C LEU A 546 10.51 7.44 -35.01
N ARG A 547 9.56 7.98 -34.25
CA ARG A 547 8.39 8.68 -34.77
C ARG A 547 8.25 10.04 -34.13
N ALA A 548 7.92 11.03 -34.95
CA ALA A 548 7.63 12.39 -34.51
C ALA A 548 6.18 12.52 -34.07
N ASP A 549 5.96 13.26 -32.99
CA ASP A 549 4.68 13.88 -32.69
C ASP A 549 4.20 14.70 -33.88
N ALA A 550 2.92 14.53 -34.22
CA ALA A 550 2.25 15.24 -35.29
C ALA A 550 1.21 16.25 -34.78
N SER A 551 1.11 16.48 -33.47
CA SER A 551 0.12 17.36 -32.86
C SER A 551 0.28 18.83 -33.25
N GLY A 552 1.52 19.25 -33.55
CA GLY A 552 1.85 20.65 -33.80
C GLY A 552 1.66 21.57 -32.58
N GLN A 553 1.42 21.02 -31.38
CA GLN A 553 1.19 21.79 -30.16
C GLN A 553 2.49 22.24 -29.49
N LEU A 554 3.57 21.47 -29.66
CA LEU A 554 4.88 21.80 -29.11
C LEU A 554 5.64 22.79 -30.01
N PRO A 555 6.49 23.67 -29.43
CA PRO A 555 7.30 24.61 -30.21
C PRO A 555 8.26 23.93 -31.20
N GLN A 556 8.67 22.70 -30.88
CA GLN A 556 9.48 21.84 -31.74
C GLN A 556 8.86 20.45 -31.77
N PRO A 557 8.84 19.76 -32.92
CA PRO A 557 8.34 18.40 -33.00
C PRO A 557 9.20 17.48 -32.14
N VAL A 558 8.55 16.64 -31.33
CA VAL A 558 9.25 15.67 -30.48
C VAL A 558 9.22 14.30 -31.14
N SER A 559 10.37 13.67 -31.30
CA SER A 559 10.48 12.31 -31.83
C SER A 559 11.00 11.33 -30.79
N ALA A 560 10.43 10.14 -30.70
CA ALA A 560 10.90 9.09 -29.81
C ALA A 560 10.70 7.69 -30.41
N ASP A 561 11.44 6.70 -29.89
CA ASP A 561 11.48 5.32 -30.40
C ASP A 561 11.00 4.27 -29.38
N GLY A 562 10.35 4.71 -28.30
CA GLY A 562 9.78 3.83 -27.28
C GLY A 562 8.38 3.34 -27.64
N LEU A 563 7.92 2.28 -26.97
CA LEU A 563 6.57 1.73 -27.17
C LEU A 563 5.48 2.63 -26.59
N LEU A 564 5.83 3.43 -25.58
CA LEU A 564 5.02 4.48 -25.01
C LEU A 564 5.93 5.66 -24.69
N ASN A 565 5.55 6.83 -25.17
CA ASN A 565 6.35 8.04 -25.08
C ASN A 565 5.51 9.15 -24.47
N PHE A 566 6.12 9.95 -23.61
CA PHE A 566 5.52 11.13 -23.01
C PHE A 566 6.56 12.25 -23.00
N TYR A 567 6.16 13.44 -23.38
CA TYR A 567 6.97 14.65 -23.33
C TYR A 567 6.11 15.81 -22.87
N SER A 568 6.67 16.63 -21.99
CA SER A 568 6.01 17.81 -21.45
C SER A 568 6.94 19.00 -21.57
N ALA A 569 6.38 20.10 -22.08
CA ALA A 569 6.98 21.42 -22.03
C ALA A 569 6.15 22.34 -21.13
N THR A 570 6.78 23.38 -20.58
CA THR A 570 6.05 24.50 -19.98
C THR A 570 5.26 25.24 -21.06
N ALA A 571 4.33 26.10 -20.66
CA ALA A 571 3.61 26.98 -21.59
C ALA A 571 4.54 27.86 -22.45
N ASP A 572 5.74 28.19 -21.93
CA ASP A 572 6.77 28.95 -22.64
C ASP A 572 7.63 28.08 -23.60
N GLY A 573 7.42 26.76 -23.58
CA GLY A 573 8.12 25.82 -24.45
C GLY A 573 9.37 25.17 -23.85
N ASP A 574 9.70 25.46 -22.59
CA ASP A 574 10.86 24.87 -21.93
C ASP A 574 10.61 23.40 -21.55
N PHE A 575 11.65 22.57 -21.59
CA PHE A 575 11.56 21.19 -21.13
C PHE A 575 11.09 21.10 -19.66
N ALA A 576 10.03 20.32 -19.43
CA ALA A 576 9.52 20.01 -18.09
C ALA A 576 9.77 18.55 -17.71
N GLN A 577 9.36 17.61 -18.54
CA GLN A 577 9.37 16.18 -18.21
C GLN A 577 9.34 15.32 -19.47
N LEU A 578 9.93 14.12 -19.40
CA LEU A 578 9.73 13.06 -20.37
C LEU A 578 9.63 11.69 -19.72
N PHE A 579 9.03 10.77 -20.45
CA PHE A 579 9.11 9.34 -20.22
C PHE A 579 9.18 8.61 -21.56
N VAL A 580 9.99 7.55 -21.61
CA VAL A 580 10.09 6.65 -22.75
C VAL A 580 10.13 5.21 -22.25
N GLN A 581 9.23 4.37 -22.73
CA GLN A 581 9.18 2.94 -22.42
C GLN A 581 9.95 2.13 -23.46
N ALA A 582 10.87 1.27 -23.02
CA ALA A 582 11.69 0.43 -23.87
C ALA A 582 12.35 1.17 -25.06
N GLY A 583 12.71 2.44 -24.88
CA GLY A 583 13.28 3.30 -25.92
C GLY A 583 14.78 3.56 -25.73
N THR A 584 15.38 4.17 -26.75
CA THR A 584 16.79 4.59 -26.74
C THR A 584 16.98 6.08 -27.02
N THR A 585 15.98 6.79 -27.53
CA THR A 585 16.15 8.18 -27.97
C THR A 585 14.86 8.98 -27.84
N VAL A 586 15.00 10.22 -27.37
CA VAL A 586 14.00 11.28 -27.46
C VAL A 586 14.66 12.54 -28.03
N GLN A 587 14.08 13.12 -29.08
CA GLN A 587 14.54 14.31 -29.78
C GLN A 587 13.48 15.41 -29.73
N ALA A 588 13.89 16.67 -29.62
CA ALA A 588 13.02 17.84 -29.80
C ALA A 588 13.64 18.70 -30.92
N GLY A 589 13.02 18.68 -32.09
CA GLY A 589 13.62 19.21 -33.32
C GLY A 589 14.97 18.54 -33.60
N PRO A 590 16.06 19.30 -33.84
CA PRO A 590 17.39 18.74 -34.08
C PRO A 590 18.09 18.27 -32.79
N THR A 591 17.57 18.62 -31.62
CA THR A 591 18.24 18.40 -30.33
C THR A 591 17.90 17.02 -29.78
N THR A 592 18.91 16.20 -29.50
CA THR A 592 18.71 14.95 -28.75
C THR A 592 18.57 15.27 -27.27
N VAL A 593 17.35 15.20 -26.75
CA VAL A 593 17.05 15.49 -25.34
C VAL A 593 17.56 14.37 -24.45
N LEU A 594 17.37 13.12 -24.88
CA LEU A 594 17.81 11.92 -24.20
C LEU A 594 18.30 10.90 -25.23
N ARG A 595 19.41 10.24 -24.92
CA ARG A 595 19.87 9.02 -25.57
C ARG A 595 20.31 8.00 -24.53
N ALA A 596 19.92 6.74 -24.68
CA ALA A 596 20.42 5.62 -23.89
C ALA A 596 21.26 4.68 -24.77
N ALA A 597 22.20 3.96 -24.18
CA ALA A 597 23.01 2.99 -24.90
C ALA A 597 22.20 1.71 -25.23
N ARG A 598 21.17 1.41 -24.44
CA ARG A 598 20.26 0.28 -24.65
C ARG A 598 18.81 0.69 -24.45
N ARG A 599 17.90 -0.18 -24.89
CA ARG A 599 16.47 -0.01 -24.61
C ARG A 599 16.22 -0.17 -23.11
N ALA A 600 15.56 0.83 -22.54
CA ALA A 600 15.16 0.89 -21.14
C ALA A 600 13.90 1.74 -20.98
N ASP A 601 13.25 1.62 -19.83
CA ASP A 601 12.22 2.58 -19.40
C ASP A 601 12.93 3.70 -18.68
N ILE A 602 12.75 4.92 -19.17
CA ILE A 602 13.50 6.07 -18.70
C ILE A 602 12.51 7.20 -18.42
N SER A 603 12.60 7.77 -17.22
CA SER A 603 11.94 9.02 -16.88
C SER A 603 12.98 10.07 -16.57
N TRP A 604 12.72 11.30 -17.01
CA TRP A 604 13.58 12.45 -16.76
C TRP A 604 12.72 13.69 -16.59
N GLN A 605 12.95 14.47 -15.54
CA GLN A 605 12.05 15.57 -15.18
C GLN A 605 12.78 16.68 -14.44
N ARG A 606 12.32 17.90 -14.68
CA ARG A 606 12.74 19.09 -13.95
C ARG A 606 11.80 19.31 -12.77
N THR A 607 12.28 19.08 -11.56
CA THR A 607 11.48 19.23 -10.33
C THR A 607 11.63 20.61 -9.69
N SER A 608 12.69 21.33 -9.99
CA SER A 608 12.82 22.75 -9.65
C SER A 608 13.70 23.50 -10.65
N ALA A 609 13.89 24.80 -10.46
CA ALA A 609 14.76 25.60 -11.31
C ALA A 609 16.20 25.06 -11.39
N SER A 610 16.67 24.41 -10.32
CA SER A 610 18.04 23.89 -10.16
C SER A 610 18.12 22.38 -9.92
N HIS A 611 17.02 21.64 -10.02
CA HIS A 611 17.00 20.21 -9.71
C HIS A 611 16.23 19.42 -10.76
N TYR A 612 16.79 18.27 -11.10
CA TYR A 612 16.18 17.29 -11.97
C TYR A 612 16.23 15.91 -11.33
N ASP A 613 15.21 15.12 -11.59
CA ASP A 613 15.12 13.74 -11.16
C ASP A 613 14.98 12.84 -12.38
N GLY A 614 15.59 11.67 -12.32
CA GLY A 614 15.53 10.67 -13.36
C GLY A 614 15.42 9.26 -12.81
N TYR A 615 15.04 8.35 -13.70
CA TYR A 615 14.99 6.92 -13.44
C TYR A 615 15.36 6.18 -14.71
N ALA A 616 16.09 5.08 -14.56
CA ALA A 616 16.24 4.07 -15.62
C ALA A 616 15.94 2.68 -15.05
N SER A 617 15.19 1.87 -15.81
CA SER A 617 14.78 0.52 -15.38
C SER A 617 15.89 -0.53 -15.39
N ARG A 618 17.12 -0.15 -15.75
CA ARG A 618 18.29 -1.03 -15.76
C ARG A 618 19.60 -0.24 -15.77
N ALA A 619 20.71 -0.96 -15.62
CA ALA A 619 22.04 -0.42 -15.89
C ALA A 619 22.07 0.19 -17.31
N ASP A 620 22.62 1.38 -17.49
CA ASP A 620 22.72 2.01 -18.81
C ASP A 620 23.71 3.18 -18.79
N THR A 621 24.04 3.71 -19.96
CA THR A 621 24.69 5.01 -20.11
C THR A 621 23.71 5.96 -20.78
N LEU A 622 23.29 6.98 -20.04
CA LEU A 622 22.37 8.00 -20.50
C LEU A 622 23.16 9.24 -20.93
N THR A 623 22.87 9.78 -22.11
CA THR A 623 23.31 11.09 -22.56
C THR A 623 22.10 12.01 -22.59
N ILE A 624 22.13 13.08 -21.80
CA ILE A 624 21.00 13.97 -21.53
C ILE A 624 21.40 15.40 -21.91
N SER A 625 20.55 16.10 -22.67
CA SER A 625 20.76 17.53 -22.93
C SER A 625 20.57 18.34 -21.65
N LEU A 626 21.59 19.10 -21.26
CA LEU A 626 21.59 19.89 -20.03
C LEU A 626 22.40 21.18 -20.26
N LEU A 627 21.72 22.32 -20.22
CA LEU A 627 22.29 23.63 -20.60
C LEU A 627 23.43 24.10 -19.70
N LYS A 628 23.47 23.64 -18.45
CA LYS A 628 24.47 24.05 -17.45
C LYS A 628 25.18 22.83 -16.89
N PRO A 629 26.48 22.96 -16.52
CA PRO A 629 27.19 21.89 -15.84
C PRO A 629 26.50 21.57 -14.51
N PRO A 630 26.30 20.28 -14.16
CA PRO A 630 25.77 19.90 -12.87
C PRO A 630 26.84 20.07 -11.79
N THR A 631 26.40 20.48 -10.60
CA THR A 631 27.22 20.50 -9.38
C THR A 631 27.29 19.13 -8.70
N ALA A 632 26.26 18.30 -8.87
CA ALA A 632 26.22 16.94 -8.37
C ALA A 632 25.26 16.07 -9.20
N VAL A 633 25.60 14.78 -9.30
CA VAL A 633 24.69 13.72 -9.75
C VAL A 633 24.69 12.65 -8.67
N THR A 634 23.51 12.32 -8.15
CA THR A 634 23.35 11.42 -6.99
C THR A 634 22.41 10.27 -7.32
N GLY A 635 22.62 9.09 -6.73
CA GLY A 635 21.75 7.93 -6.87
C GLY A 635 22.50 6.66 -6.49
N SER A 636 21.82 5.67 -5.93
CA SER A 636 22.47 4.47 -5.38
C SER A 636 23.21 3.65 -6.43
N ALA A 637 22.77 3.69 -7.70
CA ALA A 637 23.44 3.01 -8.81
C ALA A 637 24.23 3.94 -9.75
N VAL A 638 24.42 5.22 -9.40
CA VAL A 638 25.26 6.13 -10.22
C VAL A 638 26.72 5.73 -10.06
N ALA A 639 27.31 5.17 -11.12
CA ALA A 639 28.70 4.73 -11.14
C ALA A 639 29.66 5.89 -11.46
N SER A 640 29.28 6.74 -12.42
CA SER A 640 30.03 7.92 -12.82
C SER A 640 29.16 8.88 -13.62
N TYR A 641 29.58 10.14 -13.74
CA TYR A 641 28.99 11.09 -14.69
C TYR A 641 30.07 11.99 -15.30
N ALA A 642 29.80 12.52 -16.49
CA ALA A 642 30.67 13.48 -17.18
C ALA A 642 29.81 14.53 -17.89
N TYR A 643 30.27 15.78 -17.91
CA TYR A 643 29.58 16.87 -18.60
C TYR A 643 30.43 17.43 -19.73
N ASP A 644 29.88 17.45 -20.94
CA ASP A 644 30.47 18.09 -22.11
C ASP A 644 29.85 19.48 -22.28
N ALA A 645 30.62 20.51 -21.92
CA ALA A 645 30.17 21.91 -22.03
C ALA A 645 30.03 22.37 -23.49
N GLY A 646 30.81 21.83 -24.43
CA GLY A 646 30.74 22.18 -25.84
C GLY A 646 29.49 21.65 -26.52
N ARG A 647 28.98 20.50 -26.05
CA ARG A 647 27.72 19.90 -26.52
C ARG A 647 26.52 20.14 -25.62
N GLN A 648 26.72 20.74 -24.45
CA GLN A 648 25.72 20.89 -23.39
C GLN A 648 25.04 19.55 -23.04
N GLN A 649 25.86 18.52 -22.84
CA GLN A 649 25.39 17.15 -22.59
C GLN A 649 25.96 16.59 -21.30
N LEU A 650 25.08 16.01 -20.49
CA LEU A 650 25.44 15.21 -19.32
C LEU A 650 25.38 13.73 -19.68
N GLN A 651 26.48 13.02 -19.47
CA GLN A 651 26.53 11.57 -19.49
C GLN A 651 26.42 11.03 -18.07
N VAL A 652 25.49 10.10 -17.81
CA VAL A 652 25.32 9.40 -16.53
C VAL A 652 25.44 7.89 -16.77
N VAL A 653 26.34 7.24 -16.04
CA VAL A 653 26.51 5.78 -16.09
C VAL A 653 25.87 5.16 -14.86
N LEU A 654 24.90 4.27 -15.10
CA LEU A 654 24.15 3.55 -14.07
C LEU A 654 24.55 2.08 -14.05
N GLY A 655 24.86 1.54 -12.87
CA GLY A 655 25.23 0.14 -12.67
C GLY A 655 24.04 -0.83 -12.51
N ALA A 656 22.84 -0.31 -12.27
CA ALA A 656 21.60 -1.07 -12.09
C ALA A 656 20.38 -0.17 -12.32
N ALA A 657 19.17 -0.74 -12.24
CA ALA A 657 17.93 0.04 -12.21
C ALA A 657 17.95 0.99 -11.00
N SER A 658 17.76 2.29 -11.22
CA SER A 658 17.87 3.27 -10.14
C SER A 658 17.23 4.60 -10.51
N ALA A 659 16.66 5.26 -9.51
CA ALA A 659 16.45 6.69 -9.55
C ALA A 659 17.80 7.43 -9.40
N PHE A 660 17.91 8.61 -9.97
CA PHE A 660 19.05 9.51 -9.82
C PHE A 660 18.59 10.96 -9.83
N GLY A 661 19.34 11.84 -9.16
CA GLY A 661 19.09 13.27 -9.10
C GLY A 661 20.26 14.04 -9.71
N VAL A 662 19.98 15.19 -10.29
CA VAL A 662 20.97 16.11 -10.88
C VAL A 662 20.74 17.51 -10.33
N GLN A 663 21.76 18.05 -9.67
CA GLN A 663 21.73 19.37 -9.08
C GLN A 663 22.51 20.36 -9.96
N LEU A 664 21.87 21.47 -10.33
CA LEU A 664 22.50 22.60 -11.01
C LEU A 664 22.95 23.67 -9.98
N PRO A 665 23.89 24.56 -10.37
CA PRO A 665 24.24 25.72 -9.56
C PRO A 665 23.01 26.60 -9.30
N ALA A 666 22.94 27.19 -8.11
CA ALA A 666 21.92 28.19 -7.79
C ALA A 666 22.03 29.39 -8.75
N ALA A 667 20.90 30.03 -9.04
CA ALA A 667 20.86 31.21 -9.90
C ALA A 667 21.79 32.31 -9.34
N GLY A 668 22.74 32.79 -10.16
CA GLY A 668 23.65 33.88 -9.80
C GLY A 668 25.07 33.47 -9.40
N GLN A 669 25.41 32.17 -9.36
CA GLN A 669 26.82 31.75 -9.20
C GLN A 669 27.50 31.51 -10.56
N PRO A 670 28.70 32.07 -10.81
CA PRO A 670 29.44 31.82 -12.04
C PRO A 670 29.85 30.34 -12.13
N ALA A 671 29.77 29.79 -13.35
CA ALA A 671 30.24 28.43 -13.66
C ALA A 671 31.77 28.40 -13.56
N GLY A 672 32.30 28.17 -12.36
CA GLY A 672 33.71 27.91 -12.14
C GLY A 672 34.09 26.61 -12.85
N ALA A 673 35.15 26.66 -13.65
CA ALA A 673 35.72 25.51 -14.34
C ALA A 673 35.97 24.38 -13.34
N THR A 674 35.32 23.23 -13.52
CA THR A 674 35.62 21.98 -12.82
C THR A 674 36.82 21.30 -13.49
N PRO A 675 38.02 21.28 -12.88
CA PRO A 675 39.13 20.46 -13.34
C PRO A 675 38.98 19.03 -12.81
N LEU A 676 39.62 18.07 -13.48
CA LEU A 676 39.49 16.64 -13.17
C LEU A 676 39.82 16.33 -11.70
N PRO A 677 38.94 15.62 -10.98
CA PRO A 677 39.15 15.28 -9.57
C PRO A 677 40.22 14.20 -9.40
N VAL A 678 40.94 14.27 -8.28
CA VAL A 678 41.57 13.08 -7.69
C VAL A 678 40.48 12.05 -7.41
N VAL A 679 40.61 10.88 -8.01
CA VAL A 679 39.63 9.81 -7.89
C VAL A 679 39.80 9.12 -6.54
N LEU A 680 38.98 9.49 -5.57
CA LEU A 680 38.75 8.71 -4.35
C LEU A 680 38.18 7.35 -4.76
N THR A 681 38.85 6.26 -4.37
CA THR A 681 38.38 4.89 -4.63
C THR A 681 37.55 4.33 -3.48
N GLY A 682 37.64 4.95 -2.31
CA GLY A 682 36.76 4.64 -1.19
C GLY A 682 36.99 5.56 0.01
N PHE A 683 35.91 5.89 0.71
CA PHE A 683 35.92 6.57 2.00
C PHE A 683 34.92 5.90 2.92
N GLY A 684 35.36 5.54 4.11
CA GLY A 684 34.55 4.85 5.09
C GLY A 684 34.94 5.21 6.51
N GLY A 685 34.10 4.83 7.45
CA GLY A 685 34.32 5.06 8.87
C GLY A 685 33.61 4.02 9.70
N ARG A 686 34.13 3.79 10.92
CA ARG A 686 33.48 2.94 11.92
C ARG A 686 33.71 3.50 13.31
N ARG A 687 32.74 3.30 14.19
CA ARG A 687 32.87 3.67 15.60
C ARG A 687 33.74 2.63 16.33
N VAL A 688 34.69 3.10 17.15
CA VAL A 688 35.60 2.28 17.96
C VAL A 688 35.57 2.84 19.39
N GLY A 689 34.77 2.24 20.26
CA GLY A 689 34.46 2.80 21.58
C GLY A 689 33.64 4.10 21.45
N ALA A 690 34.10 5.18 22.11
CA ALA A 690 33.51 6.52 21.97
C ALA A 690 33.99 7.26 20.70
N ALA A 691 35.13 6.87 20.13
CA ALA A 691 35.75 7.52 18.97
C ALA A 691 35.19 7.00 17.64
N VAL A 692 35.40 7.77 16.56
CA VAL A 692 35.18 7.29 15.19
C VAL A 692 36.52 7.20 14.46
N GLN A 693 36.78 6.04 13.86
CA GLN A 693 37.92 5.81 12.98
C GLN A 693 37.47 5.94 11.52
N LEU A 694 38.07 6.88 10.79
CA LEU A 694 37.90 7.08 9.36
C LEU A 694 39.08 6.52 8.59
N SER A 695 38.81 6.04 7.37
CA SER A 695 39.83 5.54 6.43
C SER A 695 39.41 5.78 4.99
N TRP A 696 40.36 6.18 4.12
CA TRP A 696 40.10 6.36 2.69
C TRP A 696 41.31 5.99 1.83
N HIS A 697 41.01 5.81 0.53
CA HIS A 697 41.96 5.45 -0.51
C HIS A 697 41.80 6.37 -1.73
N THR A 698 42.93 6.74 -2.35
CA THR A 698 42.96 7.48 -3.61
C THR A 698 43.59 6.66 -4.72
N ALA A 699 43.10 6.76 -5.96
CA ALA A 699 43.69 6.06 -7.11
C ALA A 699 45.03 6.68 -7.55
N ALA A 700 45.12 8.02 -7.48
CA ALA A 700 46.33 8.81 -7.71
C ALA A 700 46.20 10.12 -6.91
N ALA A 701 47.29 10.63 -6.34
CA ALA A 701 47.29 11.83 -5.50
C ALA A 701 48.12 12.98 -6.11
N GLN A 702 48.17 13.05 -7.45
CA GLN A 702 48.89 14.11 -8.14
C GLN A 702 48.31 15.49 -7.79
N HIS A 703 49.20 16.42 -7.44
CA HIS A 703 48.93 17.80 -7.05
C HIS A 703 47.99 17.99 -5.84
N SER A 704 47.77 16.95 -5.02
CA SER A 704 46.96 17.06 -3.80
C SER A 704 47.78 17.69 -2.66
N LEU A 705 47.23 18.70 -1.99
CA LEU A 705 47.79 19.29 -0.77
C LEU A 705 47.46 18.42 0.46
N GLY A 706 46.26 17.82 0.48
CA GLY A 706 45.78 16.95 1.56
C GLY A 706 44.27 16.98 1.72
N PHE A 707 43.79 16.46 2.84
CA PHE A 707 42.36 16.28 3.14
C PHE A 707 41.99 16.95 4.46
N GLU A 708 41.07 17.90 4.40
CA GLU A 708 40.38 18.45 5.56
C GLU A 708 39.23 17.51 5.91
N VAL A 709 39.31 16.89 7.08
CA VAL A 709 38.25 16.03 7.61
C VAL A 709 37.20 16.94 8.23
N GLN A 710 35.96 16.82 7.74
CA GLN A 710 34.85 17.61 8.25
C GLN A 710 33.79 16.70 8.88
N ARG A 711 33.15 17.20 9.94
CA ARG A 711 32.10 16.53 10.70
C ARG A 711 30.85 17.38 10.77
N GLN A 712 29.70 16.73 10.65
CA GLN A 712 28.39 17.30 10.92
C GLN A 712 27.67 16.41 11.95
N THR A 713 27.03 17.02 12.94
CA THR A 713 26.18 16.32 13.90
C THR A 713 24.75 16.25 13.41
N ASP A 714 24.02 15.21 13.81
CA ASP A 714 22.59 15.11 13.55
C ASP A 714 21.85 16.38 14.04
N GLY A 715 21.01 16.97 13.18
CA GLY A 715 20.31 18.23 13.42
C GLY A 715 21.07 19.54 13.12
N SER A 716 22.37 19.50 12.80
CA SER A 716 23.13 20.67 12.32
C SER A 716 23.01 20.82 10.79
N ALA A 717 23.03 22.04 10.26
CA ALA A 717 23.07 22.29 8.81
C ALA A 717 24.50 22.38 8.24
N GLU A 718 25.52 22.48 9.09
CA GLU A 718 26.90 22.79 8.68
C GLU A 718 27.89 21.68 9.04
N PHE A 719 28.85 21.45 8.13
CA PHE A 719 30.04 20.63 8.36
C PHE A 719 31.17 21.51 8.92
N ILE A 720 31.70 21.15 10.08
CA ILE A 720 32.84 21.82 10.70
C ILE A 720 34.15 21.05 10.45
N PRO A 721 35.28 21.72 10.18
CA PRO A 721 36.58 21.07 10.08
C PRO A 721 37.02 20.56 11.45
N ILE A 722 37.49 19.31 11.49
CA ILE A 722 37.94 18.66 12.74
C ILE A 722 39.38 18.17 12.66
N GLY A 723 40.00 18.19 11.48
CA GLY A 723 41.40 17.82 11.30
C GLY A 723 41.87 17.90 9.87
N TRP A 724 43.18 17.80 9.69
CA TRP A 724 43.85 17.83 8.39
C TRP A 724 44.79 16.63 8.26
N VAL A 725 44.76 15.96 7.11
CA VAL A 725 45.68 14.88 6.76
C VAL A 725 46.41 15.25 5.46
N ALA A 726 47.70 15.52 5.56
CA ALA A 726 48.52 15.85 4.39
C ALA A 726 48.58 14.67 3.40
N SER A 727 48.64 14.97 2.10
CA SER A 727 48.89 13.95 1.08
C SER A 727 50.32 13.41 1.20
N ALA A 728 50.58 12.20 0.72
CA ALA A 728 51.90 11.59 0.73
C ALA A 728 52.88 12.18 -0.33
N GLY A 729 52.58 13.37 -0.88
CA GLY A 729 53.36 14.01 -1.95
C GLY A 729 52.88 13.66 -3.37
N ASP A 730 53.51 14.29 -4.35
CA ASP A 730 53.12 14.27 -5.77
C ASP A 730 53.40 12.90 -6.41
N SER A 731 52.51 11.94 -6.17
CA SER A 731 52.69 10.54 -6.57
C SER A 731 51.51 10.05 -7.42
N ALA A 732 51.83 9.40 -8.53
CA ALA A 732 50.86 8.69 -9.38
C ALA A 732 50.43 7.33 -8.80
N GLN A 733 50.83 7.01 -7.56
CA GLN A 733 50.53 5.73 -6.91
C GLN A 733 49.31 5.86 -5.97
N PRO A 734 48.58 4.76 -5.74
CA PRO A 734 47.49 4.74 -4.77
C PRO A 734 47.97 5.09 -3.36
N GLY A 735 47.18 5.88 -2.64
CA GLY A 735 47.48 6.30 -1.26
C GLY A 735 46.41 5.82 -0.29
N SER A 736 46.83 5.38 0.91
CA SER A 736 45.95 4.98 2.01
C SER A 736 46.10 5.96 3.17
N TYR A 737 44.97 6.44 3.69
CA TYR A 737 44.93 7.47 4.73
C TYR A 737 43.92 7.10 5.82
N SER A 738 44.13 7.61 7.03
CA SER A 738 43.22 7.41 8.15
C SER A 738 43.20 8.61 9.08
N PHE A 739 42.07 8.81 9.77
CA PHE A 739 41.89 9.86 10.77
C PHE A 739 41.00 9.36 11.90
N GLN A 740 41.37 9.66 13.15
CA GLN A 740 40.58 9.28 14.32
C GLN A 740 39.95 10.52 14.95
N ASP A 741 38.62 10.58 14.99
CA ASP A 741 37.88 11.57 15.77
C ASP A 741 37.62 11.02 17.18
N ALA A 742 38.50 11.37 18.12
CA ALA A 742 38.37 11.00 19.53
C ALA A 742 37.25 11.76 20.25
N ALA A 743 36.79 12.89 19.71
CA ALA A 743 35.77 13.76 20.28
C ALA A 743 34.42 13.61 19.57
N ALA A 744 34.20 12.48 18.89
CA ALA A 744 32.97 12.21 18.16
C ALA A 744 31.76 12.15 19.11
N PRO A 745 30.68 12.90 18.86
CA PRO A 745 29.45 12.81 19.64
C PRO A 745 28.86 11.40 19.69
N ALA A 746 28.12 11.13 20.77
CA ALA A 746 27.43 9.87 20.96
C ALA A 746 26.19 9.71 20.07
N THR A 747 25.70 10.79 19.46
CA THR A 747 24.59 10.79 18.49
C THR A 747 25.04 10.37 17.09
N GLY A 748 24.11 10.33 16.12
CA GLY A 748 24.46 10.18 14.72
C GLY A 748 25.41 11.29 14.26
N VAL A 749 26.45 10.91 13.53
CA VAL A 749 27.46 11.85 13.02
C VAL A 749 27.78 11.53 11.57
N TYR A 750 28.02 12.57 10.78
CA TYR A 750 28.32 12.50 9.37
C TYR A 750 29.71 13.05 9.12
N TYR A 751 30.49 12.38 8.29
CA TYR A 751 31.83 12.81 7.91
C TYR A 751 31.93 12.97 6.40
N ARG A 752 32.71 13.95 5.98
CA ARG A 752 33.18 14.08 4.60
C ARG A 752 34.61 14.57 4.59
N LEU A 753 35.32 14.31 3.51
CA LEU A 753 36.64 14.87 3.26
C LEU A 753 36.48 16.05 2.30
N ARG A 754 37.15 17.15 2.61
CA ARG A 754 37.41 18.24 1.67
C ARG A 754 38.88 18.15 1.28
N GLN A 755 39.14 17.56 0.13
CA GLN A 755 40.48 17.52 -0.44
C GLN A 755 40.84 18.90 -0.98
N LEU A 756 42.01 19.45 -0.64
CA LEU A 756 42.57 20.60 -1.33
C LEU A 756 43.73 20.18 -2.24
N ASP A 757 43.86 20.84 -3.38
CA ASP A 757 45.03 20.75 -4.24
C ASP A 757 46.06 21.85 -3.93
N GLN A 758 47.26 21.74 -4.51
CA GLN A 758 48.32 22.75 -4.37
C GLN A 758 47.96 24.11 -5.00
N GLY A 759 46.92 24.17 -5.85
CA GLY A 759 46.38 25.38 -6.46
C GLY A 759 45.27 26.06 -5.65
N GLY A 760 44.86 25.48 -4.51
CA GLY A 760 43.81 26.00 -3.63
C GLY A 760 42.38 25.57 -3.98
N ALA A 761 42.17 24.73 -5.00
CA ALA A 761 40.84 24.18 -5.32
C ALA A 761 40.46 23.06 -4.35
N ALA A 762 39.16 22.89 -4.09
CA ALA A 762 38.64 21.91 -3.15
C ALA A 762 37.66 20.93 -3.80
N THR A 763 37.81 19.63 -3.53
CA THR A 763 36.89 18.56 -3.94
C THR A 763 36.37 17.82 -2.71
N TYR A 764 35.10 17.42 -2.70
CA TYR A 764 34.48 16.74 -1.55
C TYR A 764 34.27 15.25 -1.81
N SER A 765 34.46 14.41 -0.79
CA SER A 765 34.06 13.01 -0.82
C SER A 765 32.53 12.85 -0.67
N PRO A 766 31.98 11.66 -0.97
CA PRO A 766 30.69 11.25 -0.42
C PRO A 766 30.68 11.38 1.11
N THR A 767 29.49 11.59 1.67
CA THR A 767 29.30 11.64 3.12
C THR A 767 29.18 10.23 3.69
N VAL A 768 29.94 9.94 4.76
CA VAL A 768 29.84 8.70 5.54
C VAL A 768 29.02 8.99 6.79
N ALA A 769 27.91 8.29 6.97
CA ALA A 769 27.10 8.34 8.17
C ALA A 769 27.56 7.26 9.18
N ILE A 770 27.78 7.66 10.42
CA ILE A 770 28.09 6.77 11.54
C ILE A 770 26.97 6.88 12.56
N GLY A 771 26.35 5.75 12.88
CA GLY A 771 25.25 5.69 13.84
C GLY A 771 25.65 6.16 15.25
N ALA A 772 24.62 6.46 16.05
CA ALA A 772 24.76 6.76 17.46
C ALA A 772 25.41 5.59 18.24
N VAL A 773 26.02 5.89 19.38
CA VAL A 773 26.38 4.88 20.38
C VAL A 773 25.08 4.22 20.84
N ALA A 774 24.99 2.90 20.73
CA ALA A 774 23.83 2.16 21.22
C ALA A 774 23.67 2.41 22.73
N GLN A 775 22.73 3.25 23.12
CA GLN A 775 22.27 3.35 24.50
C GLN A 775 21.24 2.24 24.72
N ALA A 776 21.40 1.48 25.80
CA ALA A 776 20.37 0.53 26.22
C ALA A 776 19.10 1.32 26.55
N GLU A 777 17.96 1.00 25.94
CA GLU A 777 16.71 1.66 26.28
C GLU A 777 16.31 1.37 27.73
N ALA A 778 15.78 2.39 28.42
CA ALA A 778 15.23 2.26 29.75
C ALA A 778 14.02 1.31 29.72
N ARG A 779 14.09 0.20 30.46
CA ARG A 779 13.01 -0.80 30.54
C ARG A 779 12.74 -1.24 31.95
N LEU A 780 11.48 -1.57 32.22
CA LEU A 780 11.04 -2.11 33.50
C LEU A 780 11.40 -3.60 33.60
N LEU A 781 12.16 -4.00 34.62
CA LEU A 781 12.46 -5.40 34.92
C LEU A 781 11.34 -6.05 35.74
N PRO A 782 11.15 -7.38 35.67
CA PRO A 782 10.10 -8.07 36.40
C PRO A 782 10.06 -7.70 37.89
N ALA A 783 8.90 -7.25 38.35
CA ALA A 783 8.66 -6.88 39.74
C ALA A 783 8.51 -8.14 40.61
N LEU A 784 9.11 -8.11 41.80
CA LEU A 784 9.22 -9.27 42.70
C LEU A 784 9.00 -8.84 44.16
N PRO A 785 8.44 -9.70 45.03
CA PRO A 785 7.90 -11.04 44.71
C PRO A 785 6.58 -10.96 43.93
N GLN A 786 6.25 -12.05 43.25
CA GLN A 786 4.98 -12.20 42.52
C GLN A 786 4.40 -13.60 42.76
N PRO A 787 3.28 -13.76 43.50
CA PRO A 787 2.44 -12.72 44.12
C PRO A 787 3.15 -11.85 45.18
N ALA A 788 2.72 -10.60 45.34
CA ALA A 788 3.18 -9.68 46.37
C ALA A 788 2.19 -9.61 47.55
N HIS A 789 2.70 -9.59 48.78
CA HIS A 789 1.90 -9.45 50.00
C HIS A 789 2.01 -8.03 50.55
N ASP A 790 3.15 -7.69 51.18
CA ASP A 790 3.33 -6.36 51.80
C ASP A 790 4.04 -5.35 50.88
N LEU A 791 5.07 -5.80 50.17
CA LEU A 791 5.98 -4.98 49.41
C LEU A 791 6.21 -5.56 48.01
N LEU A 792 6.34 -4.69 47.02
CA LEU A 792 6.72 -5.02 45.65
C LEU A 792 8.02 -4.30 45.28
N GLY A 793 9.07 -5.08 45.03
CA GLY A 793 10.34 -4.59 44.50
C GLY A 793 10.25 -4.37 42.99
N VAL A 794 10.63 -3.17 42.55
CA VAL A 794 10.64 -2.74 41.14
C VAL A 794 12.05 -2.35 40.75
N ARG A 795 12.52 -2.79 39.58
CA ARG A 795 13.83 -2.43 39.04
C ARG A 795 13.71 -1.92 37.61
N VAL A 796 14.55 -0.97 37.26
CA VAL A 796 14.62 -0.34 35.94
C VAL A 796 16.05 -0.47 35.44
N ALA A 797 16.22 -0.98 34.21
CA ALA A 797 17.50 -1.16 33.57
C ALA A 797 17.63 -0.23 32.37
N GLY A 798 18.85 0.12 31.97
CA GLY A 798 19.11 0.90 30.75
C GLY A 798 19.10 2.41 30.92
N SER A 799 18.80 2.96 32.11
CA SER A 799 18.92 4.39 32.37
C SER A 799 19.22 4.69 33.85
N GLU A 800 19.99 5.75 34.09
CA GLU A 800 20.22 6.33 35.42
C GLU A 800 19.32 7.56 35.67
N ALA A 801 18.51 7.97 34.69
CA ALA A 801 17.58 9.06 34.84
C ALA A 801 16.43 8.69 35.79
N GLU A 802 15.88 9.71 36.48
CA GLU A 802 14.69 9.52 37.32
C GLU A 802 13.47 9.16 36.47
N VAL A 803 12.75 8.14 36.91
CA VAL A 803 11.51 7.62 36.30
C VAL A 803 10.41 7.58 37.36
N THR A 804 9.16 7.71 36.91
CA THR A 804 7.98 7.60 37.77
C THR A 804 7.34 6.24 37.60
N ILE A 805 7.34 5.43 38.65
CA ILE A 805 6.65 4.14 38.72
C ILE A 805 5.22 4.36 39.23
N GLN A 806 4.23 3.77 38.56
CA GLN A 806 2.84 3.78 38.98
C GLN A 806 2.28 2.36 39.02
N LEU A 807 1.51 2.07 40.07
CA LEU A 807 0.67 0.88 40.16
C LEU A 807 -0.77 1.29 39.92
N LEU A 808 -1.41 0.66 38.94
CA LEU A 808 -2.77 0.95 38.48
C LEU A 808 -3.71 -0.18 38.87
N ASP A 809 -4.96 0.15 39.21
CA ASP A 809 -6.03 -0.85 39.39
C ASP A 809 -6.61 -1.33 38.03
N GLY A 810 -7.59 -2.23 38.08
CA GLY A 810 -8.28 -2.77 36.89
C GLY A 810 -9.02 -1.72 36.05
N LEU A 811 -9.29 -0.53 36.60
CA LEU A 811 -9.92 0.60 35.91
C LEU A 811 -8.88 1.64 35.43
N GLY A 812 -7.58 1.37 35.61
CA GLY A 812 -6.49 2.26 35.22
C GLY A 812 -6.22 3.42 36.20
N ARG A 813 -6.82 3.41 37.40
CA ARG A 813 -6.59 4.45 38.41
C ARG A 813 -5.27 4.20 39.13
N VAL A 814 -4.49 5.24 39.34
CA VAL A 814 -3.23 5.16 40.09
C VAL A 814 -3.53 4.90 41.57
N VAL A 815 -3.17 3.71 42.06
CA VAL A 815 -3.31 3.34 43.47
C VAL A 815 -2.02 3.53 44.26
N ARG A 816 -0.85 3.48 43.60
CA ARG A 816 0.46 3.83 44.16
C ARG A 816 1.32 4.51 43.11
N GLN A 817 2.18 5.44 43.55
CA GLN A 817 3.15 6.10 42.68
C GLN A 817 4.42 6.41 43.47
N GLN A 818 5.58 6.21 42.85
CA GLN A 818 6.88 6.56 43.42
C GLN A 818 7.87 6.88 42.31
N ARG A 819 8.79 7.83 42.56
CA ARG A 819 9.92 8.10 41.65
C ARG A 819 11.14 7.29 42.07
N CYS A 820 11.91 6.83 41.10
CA CYS A 820 13.19 6.16 41.33
C CYS A 820 14.12 6.29 40.13
N GLN A 821 15.39 5.94 40.28
CA GLN A 821 16.32 5.83 39.15
C GLN A 821 16.38 4.37 38.69
N GLN A 822 16.99 3.49 39.48
CA GLN A 822 17.18 2.08 39.11
C GLN A 822 16.29 1.11 39.89
N GLN A 823 15.79 1.49 41.07
CA GLN A 823 14.97 0.61 41.91
C GLN A 823 14.00 1.35 42.82
N ALA A 824 12.83 0.76 43.07
CA ALA A 824 11.83 1.22 44.03
C ALA A 824 11.23 0.04 44.80
N THR A 825 10.64 0.34 45.96
CA THR A 825 9.85 -0.63 46.73
C THR A 825 8.49 0.00 47.01
N LEU A 826 7.44 -0.59 46.44
CA LEU A 826 6.07 -0.11 46.61
C LEU A 826 5.37 -0.87 47.74
N ALA A 827 4.75 -0.15 48.67
CA ALA A 827 3.90 -0.74 49.69
C ALA A 827 2.53 -1.12 49.11
N VAL A 828 2.25 -2.43 49.09
CA VAL A 828 1.04 -3.02 48.51
C VAL A 828 0.13 -3.70 49.54
N GLY A 829 0.59 -3.94 50.78
CA GLY A 829 -0.16 -4.67 51.80
C GLY A 829 -1.48 -4.04 52.27
N THR A 830 -1.72 -2.77 51.98
CA THR A 830 -3.03 -2.12 52.25
C THR A 830 -3.95 -2.10 51.03
N LEU A 831 -3.54 -2.69 49.90
CA LEU A 831 -4.36 -2.80 48.70
C LEU A 831 -5.20 -4.06 48.80
N ALA A 832 -6.43 -4.03 48.25
CA ALA A 832 -7.25 -5.22 48.19
C ALA A 832 -6.58 -6.31 47.34
N PRO A 833 -6.67 -7.60 47.71
CA PRO A 833 -6.14 -8.69 46.91
C PRO A 833 -6.72 -8.64 45.48
N GLY A 834 -5.87 -8.77 44.47
CA GLY A 834 -6.30 -8.59 43.09
C GLY A 834 -5.18 -8.34 42.09
N ILE A 835 -5.58 -8.11 40.84
CA ILE A 835 -4.66 -7.83 39.73
C ILE A 835 -4.48 -6.31 39.59
N TYR A 836 -3.23 -5.89 39.52
CA TYR A 836 -2.79 -4.52 39.30
C TYR A 836 -1.83 -4.45 38.10
N PHE A 837 -1.60 -3.26 37.58
CA PHE A 837 -0.67 -3.03 36.48
C PHE A 837 0.41 -2.04 36.88
N LEU A 838 1.66 -2.48 36.78
CA LEU A 838 2.83 -1.65 37.00
C LEU A 838 3.26 -1.01 35.68
N VAL A 839 3.38 0.31 35.67
CA VAL A 839 3.91 1.10 34.55
C VAL A 839 5.00 2.04 35.05
N ALA A 840 5.89 2.44 34.15
CA ALA A 840 6.96 3.39 34.42
C ALA A 840 6.95 4.48 33.35
N HIS A 841 7.19 5.73 33.73
CA HIS A 841 7.26 6.88 32.83
C HIS A 841 8.60 7.59 32.97
N ASP A 842 9.16 8.08 31.87
CA ASP A 842 10.33 8.96 31.90
C ASP A 842 10.01 10.35 32.48
N ALA A 843 11.02 11.20 32.61
CA ALA A 843 10.86 12.58 33.11
C ALA A 843 9.95 13.46 32.23
N ALA A 844 9.72 13.09 30.97
CA ALA A 844 8.81 13.76 30.05
C ALA A 844 7.38 13.16 30.07
N GLY A 845 7.10 12.20 30.96
CA GLY A 845 5.80 11.53 31.09
C GLY A 845 5.57 10.42 30.06
N ARG A 846 6.57 10.06 29.24
CA ARG A 846 6.45 9.00 28.23
C ARG A 846 6.61 7.62 28.88
N PRO A 847 5.73 6.66 28.58
CA PRO A 847 5.80 5.33 29.18
C PRO A 847 7.05 4.57 28.70
N LEU A 848 7.74 3.90 29.62
CA LEU A 848 8.80 2.95 29.33
C LEU A 848 8.22 1.63 28.81
N THR A 849 9.02 0.88 28.06
CA THR A 849 8.64 -0.46 27.59
C THR A 849 8.56 -1.46 28.75
N GLY A 850 7.51 -2.29 28.74
CA GLY A 850 7.33 -3.38 29.70
C GLY A 850 6.34 -3.13 30.84
N ARG A 851 5.09 -2.75 30.53
CA ARG A 851 3.97 -2.81 31.50
C ARG A 851 3.87 -4.22 32.09
N GLN A 852 3.73 -4.34 33.41
CA GLN A 852 3.68 -5.64 34.08
C GLN A 852 2.39 -5.85 34.83
N LYS A 853 1.91 -7.10 34.83
CA LYS A 853 0.81 -7.55 35.67
C LYS A 853 1.35 -7.91 37.06
N VAL A 854 0.83 -7.28 38.10
CA VAL A 854 1.14 -7.53 39.52
C VAL A 854 -0.06 -8.18 40.18
N VAL A 855 0.16 -9.19 41.01
CA VAL A 855 -0.88 -9.90 41.76
C VAL A 855 -0.62 -9.61 43.22
N VAL A 856 -1.52 -8.86 43.86
CA VAL A 856 -1.49 -8.66 45.30
C VAL A 856 -2.28 -9.79 45.94
N ALA A 857 -1.60 -10.58 46.77
CA ALA A 857 -2.19 -11.69 47.53
C ALA A 857 -2.66 -11.21 48.91
N PRO A 858 -3.53 -11.99 49.59
CA PRO A 858 -4.00 -11.70 50.95
C PRO A 858 -2.88 -11.59 51.99
#